data_AF-A0A8S2S7X1-F1
#
_entry.id   AF-A0A8S2S7X1-F1
#
_cell.length_a   1.000
_cell.length_b   1.000
_cell.length_c   1.000
_cell.angle_alpha   90.00
_cell.angle_beta   90.00
_cell.angle_gamma   90.00
#
_symmetry.space_group_name_H-M   'P 1'
#
loop_
_entity.id
_entity.type
_entity.pdbx_description
1 polymer ?
#
loop_
_entity_poly.entity_id
_entity_poly.type
_entity_poly.pdbx_seq_one_letter_code
_entity_poly.pdbx_strand_id
1 'polypeptide(L)'
;MKELRGEFDYTIGIALTRIEIWVESCLNQWINRPTTISQYEKNRFETLLVLFEEYQTVALGYYWSEKGPRDPMGYTRFILTSLTIIRSMHKKLCDDPRFTRLKQHSINIPNLMDLFEFLVLPNCKDMIRARDVWTYFSEFHHNTYPDLLSDISDGDAFGVYYASQSSVMNENIQKIRYQAELDKQQKTQEVKDAKQNYERLMNAARYLDCRCYALDYGYCEKCRLKQQADRITVNVYECPLPCEREQSLAVIFELQMPIEIRSYRDILWQFVNRPNPLPKPCMHEWLQAPHHDKILGLFNTGPDNCKVKLVSSTYTRYFYKSVTKSIDEFFCENSLSVQISPTKNIKFDDECSILTPQLDHPDYKQLQFSMITTELMQNRAVAELSKCPERTKPTQFVEFGSFRPGHRLQWWNLLVVLEMDSLPIAEESVAILIMHSILQYGPVAMDCNPANNSWCPEAHEQLLDDHFIDELITRLDHRLDDCEINWQNELVLVIVTMITMRMLTICNSSKQNRIVDLAIKCRRIGENWIDLISENIQIISSSAFNEIEKLRLKIVIVGISCILTFSTHSDRIDCLLSSNEHMLSLLKAANTIHDNIILNKNASNMSTFVRNIMRYSERILVMVQPTVAEFLQKTSYESLNDFVTNYWAVIRTKGAMKNCIRGTFLVDRMTIGFLPEKITTDTLFVRVFGNCIFEVQSGESPQTYITKNTYPDDGKVQYEFYFNDRKKRLIITERHIETNEIFQLIPHDCFLDELPDTFVSKHSHWMDIKNENIEFRPIRFQEPDFLNNKPYILSINTGYITTTVDNDKQTLVNQSATLFKNLFSRYFTRLDDQPYIYMMGNDLYEADIIIHIHASRLGIAFEYNATTNIIKSREYSDMCIDEDQWLGTLTGLTSGLLLSPLSVNRQMLDHYPYKKLIVPFGEVKARENPDNDHQISTIYRSSSLLFSGQYFVFILNDRLKILQSTDSPTGWLYLALLHAVTSHPLPDHYTGMTGMERVFQLLNSAGCWSDQPFDSISLNILGKIASVSPQVNYSPVSRPCMENITWNSSGIPHSMQHFGYYLIAKKLIDTSQKLNFMYPPLKTDDIPELFDGKLYNKALLEKLYWDYRDSYNPSARLSIEMEDDILRTNSTAAYYLTVQNGSLATNYNFVCLVNDLYKNGDVALRDCSKHHWLPLSQWLPDANKLKDTWIGLLKMAVSIKTEAAAKNNTDNIKRFETLLDFLHYIAEECEIKPFYLQMLKTSLQMSTRSLRN
;
A
#
# COMPACT_ATOMS: atom_id res chain seq x y z
N MET A 1 28.13 7.25 -0.18
CA MET A 1 26.94 7.48 -1.02
C MET A 1 26.32 6.17 -1.50
N LYS A 2 27.05 5.29 -2.20
CA LYS A 2 26.50 4.00 -2.70
C LYS A 2 26.02 3.01 -1.62
N GLU A 3 26.58 3.04 -0.41
CA GLU A 3 26.15 2.16 0.70
C GLU A 3 24.85 2.62 1.41
N LEU A 4 24.37 3.85 1.17
CA LEU A 4 23.24 4.45 1.91
C LEU A 4 21.90 4.42 1.16
N ARG A 5 21.81 3.72 0.03
CA ARG A 5 20.59 3.67 -0.81
C ARG A 5 19.43 2.85 -0.22
N GLY A 6 19.48 2.50 1.07
CA GLY A 6 18.46 1.69 1.74
C GLY A 6 18.19 2.03 3.21
N GLU A 7 18.71 3.13 3.75
CA GLU A 7 18.47 3.54 5.15
C GLU A 7 17.74 4.89 5.22
N PHE A 8 16.97 5.09 6.31
CA PHE A 8 16.12 6.24 6.63
C PHE A 8 16.59 7.61 6.08
N ASP A 9 15.63 8.46 5.68
CA ASP A 9 15.79 9.82 5.11
C ASP A 9 16.81 10.70 5.86
N TYR A 10 16.89 10.53 7.19
CA TYR A 10 17.83 11.19 8.10
C TYR A 10 19.33 10.92 7.78
N THR A 11 19.66 9.75 7.22
CA THR A 11 21.06 9.39 6.92
C THR A 11 21.60 10.09 5.68
N ILE A 12 20.73 10.45 4.73
CA ILE A 12 21.08 11.13 3.48
C ILE A 12 21.43 12.59 3.74
N GLY A 13 20.62 13.30 4.53
CA GLY A 13 20.85 14.71 4.88
C GLY A 13 22.21 14.98 5.54
N ILE A 14 22.63 14.11 6.48
CA ILE A 14 23.94 14.20 7.13
C ILE A 14 25.09 13.95 6.14
N ALA A 15 24.92 12.98 5.24
CA ALA A 15 25.94 12.67 4.23
C ALA A 15 26.15 13.84 3.25
N LEU A 16 25.06 14.47 2.79
CA LEU A 16 25.12 15.68 1.96
C LEU A 16 25.82 16.82 2.69
N THR A 17 25.42 17.08 3.95
CA THR A 17 26.01 18.15 4.77
C THR A 17 27.52 17.98 4.93
N ARG A 18 28.01 16.75 5.15
CA ARG A 18 29.45 16.47 5.25
C ARG A 18 30.21 16.76 3.96
N ILE A 19 29.65 16.40 2.81
CA ILE A 19 30.27 16.69 1.51
C ILE A 19 30.32 18.20 1.27
N GLU A 20 29.25 18.92 1.57
CA GLU A 20 29.17 20.37 1.41
C GLU A 20 30.20 21.10 2.29
N ILE A 21 30.32 20.70 3.57
CA ILE A 21 31.32 21.25 4.50
C ILE A 21 32.75 20.92 4.03
N TRP A 22 32.97 19.71 3.50
CA TRP A 22 34.27 19.34 2.94
C TRP A 22 34.64 20.18 1.71
N VAL A 23 33.68 20.43 0.81
CA VAL A 23 33.89 21.30 -0.35
C VAL A 23 34.24 22.72 0.10
N GLU A 24 33.51 23.23 1.10
CA GLU A 24 33.72 24.56 1.68
C GLU A 24 35.11 24.70 2.31
N SER A 25 35.54 23.73 3.11
CA SER A 25 36.73 23.86 3.98
C SER A 25 38.00 23.26 3.40
N CYS A 26 37.90 22.23 2.54
CA CYS A 26 39.04 21.39 2.16
C CYS A 26 39.34 21.35 0.65
N LEU A 27 38.38 21.70 -0.22
CA LEU A 27 38.54 21.53 -1.68
C LEU A 27 39.75 22.28 -2.23
N ASN A 28 39.92 23.56 -1.87
CA ASN A 28 41.01 24.40 -2.37
C ASN A 28 42.39 23.87 -1.95
N GLN A 29 42.52 23.31 -0.75
CA GLN A 29 43.76 22.67 -0.32
C GLN A 29 43.99 21.35 -1.06
N TRP A 30 42.93 20.54 -1.20
CA TRP A 30 43.01 19.23 -1.85
C TRP A 30 43.39 19.33 -3.34
N ILE A 31 42.77 20.24 -4.10
CA ILE A 31 43.05 20.40 -5.53
C ILE A 31 44.48 20.92 -5.79
N ASN A 32 45.04 21.69 -4.85
CA ASN A 32 46.36 22.32 -5.00
C ASN A 32 47.55 21.51 -4.45
N ARG A 33 47.32 20.39 -3.76
CA ARG A 33 48.42 19.52 -3.26
C ARG A 33 49.31 19.04 -4.41
N PRO A 34 50.65 19.03 -4.29
CA PRO A 34 51.52 18.48 -5.32
C PRO A 34 51.22 16.99 -5.53
N THR A 35 51.15 16.55 -6.79
CA THR A 35 50.90 15.15 -7.13
C THR A 35 52.18 14.35 -6.92
N THR A 36 52.27 13.58 -5.83
CA THR A 36 53.36 12.61 -5.64
C THR A 36 53.19 11.48 -6.67
N ILE A 37 54.28 11.13 -7.35
CA ILE A 37 54.37 10.39 -8.62
C ILE A 37 53.89 8.90 -8.55
N SER A 38 53.19 8.46 -7.50
CA SER A 38 52.90 7.03 -7.27
C SER A 38 51.44 6.67 -7.01
N GLN A 39 50.49 7.27 -7.72
CA GLN A 39 49.13 6.70 -7.80
C GLN A 39 48.69 6.62 -9.27
N TYR A 40 48.87 5.43 -9.84
CA TYR A 40 47.98 4.91 -10.87
C TYR A 40 46.53 5.16 -10.39
N GLU A 41 45.76 5.96 -11.15
CA GLU A 41 44.47 5.57 -11.75
C GLU A 41 43.36 6.63 -11.90
N LYS A 42 43.39 7.84 -11.32
CA LYS A 42 42.42 8.89 -11.73
C LYS A 42 42.98 10.31 -11.66
N ASN A 43 42.75 11.09 -12.72
CA ASN A 43 42.98 12.53 -12.67
C ASN A 43 42.07 13.15 -11.57
N ARG A 44 42.58 14.13 -10.81
CA ARG A 44 41.77 14.81 -9.78
C ARG A 44 40.53 15.48 -10.36
N PHE A 45 40.62 15.96 -11.60
CA PHE A 45 39.50 16.53 -12.34
C PHE A 45 38.41 15.48 -12.61
N GLU A 46 38.78 14.26 -13.00
CA GLU A 46 37.83 13.14 -13.16
C GLU A 46 37.22 12.71 -11.83
N THR A 47 38.01 12.71 -10.75
CA THR A 47 37.52 12.41 -9.41
C THR A 47 36.48 13.44 -8.97
N LEU A 48 36.69 14.73 -9.26
CA LEU A 48 35.71 15.78 -9.01
C LEU A 48 34.46 15.64 -9.89
N LEU A 49 34.60 15.24 -11.15
CA LEU A 49 33.46 14.96 -12.04
C LEU A 49 32.58 13.86 -11.45
N VAL A 50 33.16 12.73 -11.05
CA VAL A 50 32.39 11.63 -10.44
C VAL A 50 31.73 12.07 -9.13
N LEU A 51 32.46 12.80 -8.28
CA LEU A 51 31.89 13.36 -7.04
C LEU A 51 30.72 14.29 -7.32
N PHE A 52 30.85 15.18 -8.31
CA PHE A 52 29.83 16.15 -8.69
C PHE A 52 28.58 15.46 -9.24
N GLU A 53 28.74 14.44 -10.09
CA GLU A 53 27.62 13.64 -10.63
C GLU A 53 26.83 12.94 -9.52
N GLU A 54 27.54 12.30 -8.58
CA GLU A 54 26.90 11.65 -7.44
C GLU A 54 26.25 12.67 -6.50
N TYR A 55 26.92 13.80 -6.24
CA TYR A 55 26.41 14.88 -5.40
C TYR A 55 25.16 15.51 -6.00
N GLN A 56 25.19 15.94 -7.27
CA GLN A 56 24.05 16.56 -7.94
C GLN A 56 22.82 15.65 -7.94
N THR A 57 23.01 14.37 -8.27
CA THR A 57 21.90 13.41 -8.30
C THR A 57 21.22 13.28 -6.92
N VAL A 58 22.01 13.14 -5.86
CA VAL A 58 21.48 12.96 -4.50
C VAL A 58 20.95 14.28 -3.93
N ALA A 59 21.68 15.38 -4.10
CA ALA A 59 21.30 16.70 -3.59
C ALA A 59 20.02 17.21 -4.25
N LEU A 60 19.90 17.11 -5.58
CA LEU A 60 18.68 17.52 -6.27
C LEU A 60 17.50 16.61 -5.92
N GLY A 61 17.70 15.29 -5.82
CA GLY A 61 16.63 14.38 -5.39
C GLY A 61 16.18 14.61 -3.93
N TYR A 62 17.01 15.22 -3.10
CA TYR A 62 16.73 15.45 -1.67
C TYR A 62 16.23 16.88 -1.36
N TYR A 63 16.73 17.90 -2.08
CA TYR A 63 16.35 19.30 -1.90
C TYR A 63 15.22 19.75 -2.84
N TRP A 64 14.99 19.05 -3.94
CA TRP A 64 14.03 19.41 -4.98
C TRP A 64 13.18 18.22 -5.44
N SER A 65 11.90 18.47 -5.69
CA SER A 65 10.92 17.46 -6.17
C SER A 65 9.84 18.14 -7.00
N GLU A 66 9.46 17.55 -8.15
CA GLU A 66 8.33 18.02 -8.96
C GLU A 66 6.97 17.83 -8.26
N LYS A 67 6.89 16.91 -7.29
CA LYS A 67 5.64 16.48 -6.65
C LYS A 67 5.60 16.73 -5.13
N GLY A 68 6.59 17.41 -4.56
CA GLY A 68 6.79 17.47 -3.12
C GLY A 68 7.42 18.77 -2.60
N PRO A 69 7.50 18.90 -1.26
CA PRO A 69 7.94 20.13 -0.61
C PRO A 69 9.40 20.46 -0.95
N ARG A 70 9.65 21.72 -1.30
CA ARG A 70 10.97 22.23 -1.71
C ARG A 70 11.75 22.69 -0.48
N ASP A 71 13.06 22.46 -0.46
CA ASP A 71 13.98 23.00 0.54
C ASP A 71 14.84 24.10 -0.09
N PRO A 72 14.40 25.37 -0.04
CA PRO A 72 15.13 26.49 -0.64
C PRO A 72 16.54 26.67 -0.08
N MET A 73 16.73 26.37 1.21
CA MET A 73 18.03 26.47 1.87
C MET A 73 18.97 25.38 1.35
N GLY A 74 18.46 24.16 1.17
CA GLY A 74 19.16 23.05 0.55
C GLY A 74 19.55 23.31 -0.90
N TYR A 75 18.61 23.82 -1.70
CA TYR A 75 18.90 24.18 -3.08
C TYR A 75 19.94 25.31 -3.19
N THR A 76 19.88 26.30 -2.29
CA THR A 76 20.91 27.34 -2.17
C THR A 76 22.29 26.75 -1.89
N ARG A 77 22.39 25.78 -0.96
CA ARG A 77 23.66 25.08 -0.67
C ARG A 77 24.17 24.29 -1.86
N PHE A 78 23.27 23.63 -2.61
CA PHE A 78 23.61 22.96 -3.86
C PHE A 78 24.22 23.94 -4.88
N ILE A 79 23.61 25.12 -5.08
CA ILE A 79 24.12 26.16 -5.97
C ILE A 79 25.52 26.60 -5.52
N LEU A 80 25.69 27.01 -4.27
CA LEU A 80 26.97 27.52 -3.78
C LEU A 80 28.08 26.46 -3.81
N THR A 81 27.78 25.23 -3.44
CA THR A 81 28.73 24.11 -3.46
C THR A 81 29.16 23.80 -4.89
N SER A 82 28.21 23.79 -5.83
CA SER A 82 28.49 23.58 -7.26
C SER A 82 29.36 24.68 -7.84
N LEU A 83 29.01 25.94 -7.59
CA LEU A 83 29.79 27.09 -8.06
C LEU A 83 31.19 27.13 -7.43
N THR A 84 31.34 26.68 -6.18
CA THR A 84 32.64 26.55 -5.52
C THR A 84 33.52 25.52 -6.24
N ILE A 85 32.96 24.37 -6.61
CA ILE A 85 33.68 23.34 -7.40
C ILE A 85 34.10 23.90 -8.76
N ILE A 86 33.17 24.53 -9.48
CA ILE A 86 33.42 25.14 -10.80
C ILE A 86 34.51 26.21 -10.71
N ARG A 87 34.43 27.13 -9.74
CA ARG A 87 35.44 28.15 -9.49
C ARG A 87 36.82 27.56 -9.20
N SER A 88 36.91 26.58 -8.29
CA SER A 88 38.19 25.96 -7.93
C SER A 88 38.84 25.24 -9.12
N MET A 89 38.05 24.56 -9.95
CA MET A 89 38.55 23.90 -11.17
C MET A 89 38.98 24.92 -12.22
N HIS A 90 38.15 25.95 -12.49
CA HIS A 90 38.47 26.99 -13.47
C HIS A 90 39.75 27.74 -13.09
N LYS A 91 39.89 28.14 -11.82
CA LYS A 91 41.10 28.79 -11.30
C LYS A 91 42.34 27.91 -11.51
N LYS A 92 42.24 26.61 -11.21
CA LYS A 92 43.34 25.67 -11.39
C LYS A 92 43.75 25.49 -12.85
N LEU A 93 42.77 25.45 -13.77
CA LEU A 93 43.02 25.38 -15.21
C LEU A 93 43.68 26.67 -15.72
N CYS A 94 43.22 27.83 -15.25
CA CYS A 94 43.81 29.13 -15.56
C CYS A 94 45.27 29.27 -15.14
N ASP A 95 45.69 28.56 -14.09
CA ASP A 95 47.06 28.54 -13.59
C ASP A 95 47.97 27.53 -14.34
N ASP A 96 47.40 26.61 -15.13
CA ASP A 96 48.17 25.70 -15.99
C ASP A 96 48.64 26.44 -17.26
N PRO A 97 49.95 26.44 -17.57
CA PRO A 97 50.50 27.05 -18.78
C PRO A 97 49.85 26.55 -20.09
N ARG A 98 49.33 25.31 -20.11
CA ARG A 98 48.64 24.73 -21.27
C ARG A 98 47.31 25.41 -21.59
N PHE A 99 46.66 26.00 -20.58
CA PHE A 99 45.28 26.50 -20.69
C PHE A 99 45.14 27.99 -20.34
N THR A 100 46.23 28.75 -20.36
CA THR A 100 46.27 30.16 -19.92
C THR A 100 45.26 31.06 -20.63
N ARG A 101 44.90 30.76 -21.89
CA ARG A 101 43.90 31.55 -22.64
C ARG A 101 42.50 31.52 -22.01
N LEU A 102 42.16 30.51 -21.19
CA LEU A 102 40.89 30.45 -20.44
C LEU A 102 40.60 31.72 -19.63
N LYS A 103 41.63 32.43 -19.14
CA LYS A 103 41.45 33.69 -18.41
C LYS A 103 40.73 34.78 -19.20
N GLN A 104 40.75 34.70 -20.53
CA GLN A 104 40.16 35.67 -21.45
C GLN A 104 38.81 35.21 -22.02
N HIS A 105 38.40 33.97 -21.71
CA HIS A 105 37.10 33.43 -22.12
C HIS A 105 36.01 33.81 -21.12
N SER A 106 34.80 34.01 -21.63
CA SER A 106 33.63 34.23 -20.79
C SER A 106 33.18 32.93 -20.11
N ILE A 107 32.47 33.08 -18.99
CA ILE A 107 31.72 31.98 -18.35
C ILE A 107 30.25 32.40 -18.32
N ASN A 108 29.48 31.96 -19.33
CA ASN A 108 28.10 32.38 -19.47
C ASN A 108 27.14 31.37 -18.84
N ILE A 109 26.81 31.56 -17.57
CA ILE A 109 25.75 30.81 -16.89
C ILE A 109 24.48 31.67 -16.91
N PRO A 110 23.39 31.22 -17.58
CA PRO A 110 22.17 32.01 -17.76
C PRO A 110 21.60 32.52 -16.43
N ASN A 111 21.32 33.83 -16.36
CA ASN A 111 20.71 34.53 -15.21
C ASN A 111 21.43 34.31 -13.86
N LEU A 112 22.69 33.84 -13.87
CA LEU A 112 23.39 33.49 -12.63
C LEU A 112 23.53 34.69 -11.70
N MET A 113 23.86 35.86 -12.27
CA MET A 113 24.10 37.07 -11.49
C MET A 113 22.84 37.53 -10.74
N ASP A 114 21.68 37.48 -11.41
CA ASP A 114 20.38 37.83 -10.83
C ASP A 114 19.93 36.79 -9.79
N LEU A 115 20.30 35.51 -9.99
CA LEU A 115 19.94 34.42 -9.08
C LEU A 115 20.52 34.60 -7.66
N PHE A 116 21.64 35.32 -7.51
CA PHE A 116 22.25 35.55 -6.19
C PHE A 116 21.33 36.29 -5.23
N GLU A 117 20.45 37.17 -5.73
CA GLU A 117 19.46 37.86 -4.91
C GLU A 117 18.51 36.88 -4.20
N PHE A 118 18.21 35.74 -4.84
CA PHE A 118 17.23 34.79 -4.37
C PHE A 118 17.78 33.73 -3.41
N LEU A 119 19.10 33.68 -3.20
CA LEU A 119 19.73 32.69 -2.33
C LEU A 119 19.30 32.86 -0.87
N VAL A 120 18.99 31.76 -0.19
CA VAL A 120 18.60 31.75 1.23
C VAL A 120 19.79 31.31 2.08
N LEU A 121 20.45 32.28 2.72
CA LEU A 121 21.77 32.12 3.33
C LEU A 121 21.73 32.31 4.85
N PRO A 122 21.58 31.23 5.63
CA PRO A 122 21.49 31.33 7.09
C PRO A 122 22.81 31.69 7.78
N ASN A 123 23.93 31.15 7.29
CA ASN A 123 25.22 31.26 7.97
C ASN A 123 26.10 32.37 7.38
N CYS A 124 26.95 32.97 8.22
CA CYS A 124 27.96 33.95 7.79
C CYS A 124 28.87 33.42 6.67
N LYS A 125 29.37 32.19 6.83
CA LYS A 125 30.28 31.56 5.84
C LYS A 125 29.64 31.42 4.47
N ASP A 126 28.35 31.10 4.43
CA ASP A 126 27.59 30.97 3.19
C ASP A 126 27.41 32.34 2.51
N MET A 127 27.21 33.43 3.27
CA MET A 127 27.15 34.79 2.73
C MET A 127 28.49 35.27 2.18
N ILE A 128 29.59 35.05 2.91
CA ILE A 128 30.95 35.37 2.44
C ILE A 128 31.26 34.59 1.16
N ARG A 129 30.94 33.29 1.15
CA ARG A 129 31.12 32.43 -0.01
C ARG A 129 30.27 32.89 -1.20
N ALA A 130 29.02 33.29 -0.97
CA ALA A 130 28.16 33.82 -2.03
C ALA A 130 28.79 35.08 -2.66
N ARG A 131 29.29 36.02 -1.84
CA ARG A 131 30.00 37.21 -2.34
C ARG A 131 31.26 36.84 -3.14
N ASP A 132 32.09 35.96 -2.59
CA ASP A 132 33.33 35.51 -3.24
C ASP A 132 33.09 34.88 -4.61
N VAL A 133 32.05 34.05 -4.69
CA VAL A 133 31.66 33.36 -5.93
C VAL A 133 31.06 34.37 -6.91
N TRP A 134 30.16 35.26 -6.45
CA TRP A 134 29.59 36.32 -7.29
C TRP A 134 30.67 37.19 -7.92
N THR A 135 31.63 37.67 -7.12
CA THR A 135 32.76 38.49 -7.62
C THR A 135 33.61 37.72 -8.62
N TYR A 136 33.85 36.43 -8.37
CA TYR A 136 34.62 35.62 -9.30
C TYR A 136 33.92 35.48 -10.66
N PHE A 137 32.63 35.12 -10.69
CA PHE A 137 31.94 34.92 -11.97
C PHE A 137 31.61 36.24 -12.68
N SER A 138 31.46 37.36 -11.96
CA SER A 138 31.26 38.67 -12.58
C SER A 138 32.48 39.11 -13.40
N GLU A 139 33.70 38.83 -12.92
CA GLU A 139 34.96 39.12 -13.64
C GLU A 139 35.00 38.44 -15.02
N PHE A 140 34.44 37.22 -15.15
CA PHE A 140 34.42 36.48 -16.43
C PHE A 140 33.15 36.70 -17.26
N HIS A 141 32.13 37.39 -16.73
CA HIS A 141 30.86 37.54 -17.43
C HIS A 141 30.97 38.45 -18.67
N HIS A 142 31.88 39.43 -18.64
CA HIS A 142 32.08 40.43 -19.71
C HIS A 142 33.35 40.19 -20.55
N ASN A 143 33.95 39.01 -20.44
CA ASN A 143 35.11 38.66 -21.23
C ASN A 143 34.78 38.55 -22.73
N THR A 144 35.77 38.82 -23.57
CA THR A 144 35.58 39.03 -25.01
C THR A 144 35.39 37.74 -25.81
N TYR A 145 36.01 36.63 -25.38
CA TYR A 145 35.96 35.38 -26.13
C TYR A 145 34.78 34.47 -25.69
N PRO A 146 34.26 33.62 -26.61
CA PRO A 146 33.14 32.72 -26.32
C PRO A 146 33.43 31.79 -25.14
N ASP A 147 32.38 31.32 -24.45
CA ASP A 147 32.54 30.35 -23.37
C ASP A 147 32.81 28.92 -23.89
N LEU A 148 32.99 27.94 -23.00
CA LEU A 148 33.24 26.55 -23.39
C LEU A 148 32.00 25.79 -23.89
N LEU A 149 30.81 26.36 -23.78
CA LEU A 149 29.53 25.71 -24.09
C LEU A 149 28.78 26.35 -25.29
N SER A 150 29.27 27.47 -25.82
CA SER A 150 28.70 28.23 -26.93
C SER A 150 29.73 28.45 -28.04
N ASP A 151 29.25 28.59 -29.27
CA ASP A 151 30.02 29.01 -30.46
C ASP A 151 31.38 28.32 -30.64
N ILE A 152 31.41 26.99 -30.42
CA ILE A 152 32.63 26.16 -30.46
C ILE A 152 33.36 26.13 -31.81
N SER A 153 32.76 26.67 -32.86
CA SER A 153 33.32 26.76 -34.22
C SER A 153 33.88 28.14 -34.56
N ASP A 154 33.75 29.12 -33.67
CA ASP A 154 34.37 30.44 -33.82
C ASP A 154 35.91 30.31 -33.78
N GLY A 155 36.61 31.12 -34.59
CA GLY A 155 38.07 31.16 -34.61
C GLY A 155 38.69 31.53 -33.26
N ASP A 156 37.99 32.34 -32.47
CA ASP A 156 38.39 32.74 -31.13
C ASP A 156 37.91 31.78 -30.02
N ALA A 157 37.16 30.71 -30.36
CA ALA A 157 36.76 29.69 -29.39
C ALA A 157 37.99 28.97 -28.80
N PHE A 158 37.92 28.61 -27.51
CA PHE A 158 39.06 28.04 -26.79
C PHE A 158 39.61 26.79 -27.48
N GLY A 159 38.72 25.90 -27.92
CA GLY A 159 39.09 24.65 -28.57
C GLY A 159 39.81 24.84 -29.91
N VAL A 160 39.31 25.77 -30.73
CA VAL A 160 39.92 26.10 -32.04
C VAL A 160 41.30 26.70 -31.84
N TYR A 161 41.44 27.66 -30.93
CA TYR A 161 42.74 28.24 -30.59
C TYR A 161 43.70 27.17 -30.06
N TYR A 162 43.28 26.33 -29.11
CA TYR A 162 44.12 25.28 -28.53
C TYR A 162 44.60 24.28 -29.61
N ALA A 163 43.69 23.81 -30.46
CA ALA A 163 44.02 22.89 -31.55
C ALA A 163 44.95 23.54 -32.58
N SER A 164 44.80 24.85 -32.86
CA SER A 164 45.67 25.56 -33.79
C SER A 164 47.15 25.57 -33.36
N GLN A 165 47.42 25.56 -32.06
CA GLN A 165 48.77 25.56 -31.49
C GLN A 165 49.33 24.14 -31.28
N SER A 166 48.49 23.10 -31.35
CA SER A 166 48.88 21.71 -31.10
C SER A 166 49.41 21.03 -32.37
N SER A 167 50.71 20.72 -32.42
CA SER A 167 51.30 19.98 -33.55
C SER A 167 50.65 18.61 -33.75
N VAL A 168 50.37 17.90 -32.66
CA VAL A 168 49.76 16.56 -32.66
C VAL A 168 48.36 16.57 -33.27
N MET A 169 47.50 17.51 -32.87
CA MET A 169 46.14 17.62 -33.41
C MET A 169 46.17 17.99 -34.90
N ASN A 170 47.07 18.88 -35.32
CA ASN A 170 47.23 19.24 -36.74
C ASN A 170 47.74 18.05 -37.57
N GLU A 171 48.70 17.26 -37.07
CA GLU A 171 49.15 16.03 -37.73
C GLU A 171 48.01 15.01 -37.88
N ASN A 172 47.16 14.86 -36.86
CA ASN A 172 46.02 13.96 -36.92
C ASN A 172 44.96 14.43 -37.92
N ILE A 173 44.70 15.73 -38.04
CA ILE A 173 43.87 16.29 -39.12
C ILE A 173 44.43 15.87 -40.50
N GLN A 174 45.74 15.94 -40.70
CA GLN A 174 46.35 15.53 -41.98
C GLN A 174 46.20 14.03 -42.23
N LYS A 175 46.36 13.19 -41.21
CA LYS A 175 46.11 11.74 -41.31
C LYS A 175 44.65 11.44 -41.68
N ILE A 176 43.70 12.14 -41.06
CA ILE A 176 42.27 11.98 -41.37
C ILE A 176 41.98 12.41 -42.82
N ARG A 177 42.54 13.54 -43.27
CA ARG A 177 42.38 14.02 -44.66
C ARG A 177 42.99 13.05 -45.67
N TYR A 178 44.15 12.49 -45.38
CA TYR A 178 44.79 11.48 -46.22
C TYR A 178 43.93 10.21 -46.33
N GLN A 179 43.40 9.71 -45.20
CA GLN A 179 42.49 8.56 -45.21
C GLN A 179 41.19 8.86 -45.97
N ALA A 180 40.63 10.05 -45.80
CA ALA A 180 39.42 10.47 -46.53
C ALA A 180 39.66 10.48 -48.05
N GLU A 181 40.86 10.84 -48.50
CA GLU A 181 41.19 10.83 -49.93
C GLU A 181 41.33 9.40 -50.49
N LEU A 182 41.91 8.48 -49.71
CA LEU A 182 41.93 7.06 -50.05
C LEU A 182 40.52 6.47 -50.14
N ASP A 183 39.65 6.80 -49.19
CA ASP A 183 38.27 6.34 -49.16
C ASP A 183 37.47 6.89 -50.35
N LYS A 184 37.72 8.14 -50.77
CA LYS A 184 37.13 8.71 -51.99
C LYS A 184 37.58 7.97 -53.25
N GLN A 185 38.85 7.55 -53.33
CA GLN A 185 39.34 6.74 -54.45
C GLN A 185 38.66 5.36 -54.50
N GLN A 186 38.55 4.69 -53.35
CA GLN A 186 37.81 3.43 -53.23
C GLN A 186 36.34 3.61 -53.62
N LYS A 187 35.71 4.69 -53.16
CA LYS A 187 34.32 4.99 -53.49
C LYS A 187 34.11 5.27 -54.97
N THR A 188 35.05 5.98 -55.60
CA THR A 188 35.04 6.22 -57.04
C THR A 188 35.09 4.90 -57.81
N GLN A 189 35.88 3.94 -57.34
CA GLN A 189 35.94 2.61 -57.95
C GLN A 189 34.64 1.83 -57.74
N GLU A 190 34.08 1.83 -56.53
CA GLU A 190 32.78 1.21 -56.22
C GLU A 190 31.65 1.73 -57.14
N VAL A 191 31.57 3.06 -57.31
CA VAL A 191 30.59 3.69 -58.20
C VAL A 191 30.84 3.31 -59.66
N LYS A 192 32.10 3.25 -60.11
CA LYS A 192 32.45 2.80 -61.47
C LYS A 192 32.05 1.35 -61.72
N ASP A 193 32.33 0.45 -60.77
CA ASP A 193 31.98 -0.96 -60.88
C ASP A 193 30.45 -1.16 -60.91
N ALA A 194 29.72 -0.41 -60.08
CA ALA A 194 28.26 -0.42 -60.07
C ALA A 194 27.66 0.14 -61.37
N LYS A 195 28.25 1.20 -61.95
CA LYS A 195 27.88 1.73 -63.27
C LYS A 195 28.16 0.74 -64.40
N GLN A 196 29.31 0.06 -64.38
CA GLN A 196 29.60 -0.99 -65.35
C GLN A 196 28.60 -2.15 -65.24
N ASN A 197 28.19 -2.54 -64.03
CA ASN A 197 27.17 -3.55 -63.84
C ASN A 197 25.81 -3.11 -64.41
N TYR A 198 25.42 -1.85 -64.16
CA TYR A 198 24.22 -1.25 -64.74
C TYR A 198 24.27 -1.26 -66.28
N GLU A 199 25.37 -0.83 -66.89
CA GLU A 199 25.55 -0.84 -68.34
C GLU A 199 25.50 -2.27 -68.91
N ARG A 200 26.12 -3.25 -68.24
CA ARG A 200 26.06 -4.67 -68.65
C ARG A 200 24.62 -5.19 -68.64
N LEU A 201 23.86 -4.94 -67.58
CA LEU A 201 22.45 -5.36 -67.47
C LEU A 201 21.55 -4.66 -68.49
N MET A 202 21.76 -3.36 -68.70
CA MET A 202 21.02 -2.57 -69.69
C MET A 202 21.35 -2.99 -71.14
N ASN A 203 22.62 -3.30 -71.42
CA ASN A 203 23.04 -3.84 -72.72
C ASN A 203 22.50 -5.25 -72.96
N ALA A 204 22.53 -6.14 -71.96
CA ALA A 204 21.91 -7.46 -72.05
C ALA A 204 20.40 -7.37 -72.28
N ALA A 205 19.72 -6.42 -71.62
CA ALA A 205 18.30 -6.15 -71.85
C ALA A 205 18.02 -5.55 -73.25
N ARG A 206 18.98 -4.87 -73.88
CA ARG A 206 18.80 -4.22 -75.18
C ARG A 206 18.55 -5.21 -76.32
N TYR A 207 19.17 -6.39 -76.25
CA TYR A 207 19.09 -7.44 -77.28
C TYR A 207 17.97 -8.47 -77.05
N LEU A 208 17.15 -8.27 -76.02
CA LEU A 208 15.98 -9.12 -75.73
C LEU A 208 14.70 -8.41 -76.15
N ASP A 209 13.72 -9.15 -76.66
CA ASP A 209 12.39 -8.62 -76.95
C ASP A 209 11.47 -8.71 -75.73
N CYS A 210 10.71 -7.64 -75.49
CA CYS A 210 9.75 -7.60 -74.39
C CYS A 210 8.50 -8.40 -74.78
N ARG A 211 8.18 -9.48 -74.07
CA ARG A 211 6.97 -10.29 -74.32
C ARG A 211 5.81 -10.00 -73.35
N CYS A 212 5.89 -8.91 -72.58
CA CYS A 212 4.86 -8.54 -71.62
C CYS A 212 3.62 -7.98 -72.33
N TYR A 213 2.61 -8.81 -72.58
CA TYR A 213 1.24 -8.33 -72.74
C TYR A 213 0.68 -8.11 -71.32
N ALA A 214 0.10 -6.94 -71.09
CA ALA A 214 -0.37 -6.42 -69.80
C ALA A 214 -0.65 -7.48 -68.72
N LEU A 215 0.11 -7.41 -67.61
CA LEU A 215 -0.10 -8.01 -66.27
C LEU A 215 0.79 -9.19 -65.80
N ASP A 216 1.79 -9.67 -66.55
CA ASP A 216 2.71 -10.71 -66.04
C ASP A 216 4.19 -10.26 -66.00
N TYR A 217 4.52 -9.41 -65.02
CA TYR A 217 5.84 -8.76 -64.88
C TYR A 217 6.96 -9.69 -64.36
N GLY A 218 6.64 -10.93 -63.96
CA GLY A 218 7.60 -11.85 -63.34
C GLY A 218 8.47 -12.66 -64.30
N TYR A 219 8.00 -12.93 -65.52
CA TYR A 219 8.62 -13.91 -66.43
C TYR A 219 9.33 -13.31 -67.65
N CYS A 220 9.27 -11.99 -67.86
CA CYS A 220 9.99 -11.34 -68.95
C CYS A 220 11.42 -11.01 -68.56
N GLU A 221 12.36 -11.68 -69.22
CA GLU A 221 13.78 -11.51 -68.93
C GLU A 221 14.29 -10.09 -69.16
N LYS A 222 13.79 -9.39 -70.19
CA LYS A 222 14.10 -7.98 -70.43
C LYS A 222 13.64 -7.06 -69.29
N CYS A 223 12.41 -7.24 -68.79
CA CYS A 223 11.88 -6.44 -67.68
C CYS A 223 12.57 -6.76 -66.35
N ARG A 224 12.90 -8.04 -66.12
CA ARG A 224 13.68 -8.47 -64.95
C ARG A 224 15.07 -7.83 -64.92
N LEU A 225 15.78 -7.83 -66.04
CA LEU A 225 17.12 -7.22 -66.15
C LEU A 225 17.06 -5.69 -65.97
N LYS A 226 16.05 -5.01 -66.54
CA LYS A 226 15.83 -3.57 -66.31
C LYS A 226 15.52 -3.26 -64.85
N GLN A 227 14.62 -4.01 -64.21
CA GLN A 227 14.34 -3.85 -62.78
C GLN A 227 15.56 -4.14 -61.91
N GLN A 228 16.38 -5.13 -62.28
CA GLN A 228 17.64 -5.41 -61.58
C GLN A 228 18.63 -4.25 -61.74
N ALA A 229 18.73 -3.65 -62.93
CA ALA A 229 19.55 -2.48 -63.18
C ALA A 229 19.05 -1.24 -62.41
N ASP A 230 17.74 -0.97 -62.43
CA ASP A 230 17.12 0.17 -61.74
C ASP A 230 17.23 0.08 -60.20
N ARG A 231 17.41 -1.14 -59.66
CA ARG A 231 17.63 -1.38 -58.23
C ARG A 231 19.09 -1.22 -57.80
N ILE A 232 20.03 -1.03 -58.73
CA ILE A 232 21.43 -0.80 -58.36
C ILE A 232 21.56 0.62 -57.82
N THR A 233 21.83 0.71 -56.52
CA THR A 233 22.09 1.95 -55.82
C THR A 233 23.38 1.87 -55.04
N VAL A 234 24.07 3.00 -54.92
CA VAL A 234 25.32 3.13 -54.17
C VAL A 234 25.16 4.22 -53.12
N ASN A 235 25.70 3.99 -51.92
CA ASN A 235 25.62 4.95 -50.81
C ASN A 235 26.42 6.21 -51.16
N VAL A 236 25.97 7.38 -50.73
CA VAL A 236 26.76 8.61 -50.78
C VAL A 236 27.89 8.54 -49.74
N TYR A 237 29.10 8.94 -50.14
CA TYR A 237 30.23 9.15 -49.22
C TYR A 237 30.20 10.58 -48.69
N GLU A 238 30.24 10.72 -47.38
CA GLU A 238 30.30 11.99 -46.67
C GLU A 238 31.70 12.21 -46.09
N CYS A 239 32.27 13.40 -46.29
CA CYS A 239 33.61 13.73 -45.79
C CYS A 239 33.60 13.80 -44.24
N PRO A 240 34.51 13.10 -43.55
CA PRO A 240 34.48 13.01 -42.07
C PRO A 240 34.79 14.34 -41.37
N LEU A 241 35.58 15.22 -41.98
CA LEU A 241 35.86 16.56 -41.46
C LEU A 241 35.18 17.66 -42.30
N PRO A 242 34.75 18.77 -41.67
CA PRO A 242 34.32 19.97 -42.38
C PRO A 242 35.39 20.55 -43.30
N CYS A 243 34.99 21.24 -44.36
CA CYS A 243 35.93 21.88 -45.28
C CYS A 243 36.58 23.14 -44.68
N GLU A 244 35.84 23.86 -43.82
CA GLU A 244 36.33 25.03 -43.11
C GLU A 244 37.36 24.65 -42.03
N ARG A 245 38.41 25.47 -41.89
CA ARG A 245 39.57 25.14 -41.06
C ARG A 245 39.22 25.18 -39.58
N GLU A 246 38.50 26.21 -39.17
CA GLU A 246 38.08 26.49 -37.80
C GLU A 246 37.17 25.37 -37.30
N GLN A 247 36.19 24.97 -38.12
CA GLN A 247 35.33 23.82 -37.83
C GLN A 247 36.11 22.50 -37.73
N SER A 248 37.08 22.24 -38.61
CA SER A 248 37.96 21.06 -38.52
C SER A 248 38.76 21.03 -37.21
N LEU A 249 39.27 22.19 -36.78
CA LEU A 249 40.02 22.35 -35.53
C LEU A 249 39.10 22.13 -34.31
N ALA A 250 37.86 22.60 -34.37
CA ALA A 250 36.86 22.32 -33.35
C ALA A 250 36.59 20.80 -33.23
N VAL A 251 36.39 20.09 -34.35
CA VAL A 251 36.16 18.63 -34.34
C VAL A 251 37.32 17.89 -33.67
N ILE A 252 38.56 18.16 -34.09
CA ILE A 252 39.71 17.43 -33.54
C ILE A 252 39.92 17.74 -32.07
N PHE A 253 39.67 18.98 -31.64
CA PHE A 253 39.73 19.36 -30.24
C PHE A 253 38.73 18.56 -29.41
N GLU A 254 37.50 18.41 -29.87
CA GLU A 254 36.47 17.66 -29.17
C GLU A 254 36.79 16.16 -29.06
N LEU A 255 37.39 15.58 -30.10
CA LEU A 255 37.86 14.18 -30.10
C LEU A 255 39.05 13.98 -29.16
N GLN A 256 39.97 14.94 -29.11
CA GLN A 256 41.25 14.84 -28.38
C GLN A 256 41.34 15.77 -27.16
N MET A 257 40.19 16.15 -26.60
CA MET A 257 40.13 17.14 -25.52
C MET A 257 40.90 16.66 -24.28
N PRO A 258 41.79 17.49 -23.70
CA PRO A 258 42.41 17.21 -22.42
C PRO A 258 41.37 16.91 -21.34
N ILE A 259 41.59 15.85 -20.58
CA ILE A 259 40.61 15.32 -19.62
C ILE A 259 40.25 16.34 -18.53
N GLU A 260 41.16 17.27 -18.19
CA GLU A 260 40.93 18.35 -17.22
C GLU A 260 39.89 19.35 -17.74
N ILE A 261 40.01 19.77 -19.01
CA ILE A 261 39.04 20.65 -19.68
C ILE A 261 37.71 19.92 -19.85
N ARG A 262 37.75 18.65 -20.26
CA ARG A 262 36.54 17.83 -20.43
C ARG A 262 35.76 17.71 -19.13
N SER A 263 36.43 17.38 -18.03
CA SER A 263 35.81 17.25 -16.71
C SER A 263 35.19 18.57 -16.23
N TYR A 264 35.91 19.69 -16.42
CA TYR A 264 35.38 21.02 -16.09
C TYR A 264 34.15 21.37 -16.93
N ARG A 265 34.20 21.10 -18.24
CA ARG A 265 33.09 21.39 -19.15
C ARG A 265 31.86 20.54 -18.86
N ASP A 266 32.03 19.25 -18.57
CA ASP A 266 30.91 18.37 -18.24
C ASP A 266 30.22 18.79 -16.94
N ILE A 267 30.97 19.23 -15.91
CA ILE A 267 30.39 19.81 -14.68
C ILE A 267 29.66 21.12 -14.99
N LEU A 268 30.27 22.02 -15.78
CA LEU A 268 29.64 23.28 -16.17
C LEU A 268 28.32 23.02 -16.92
N TRP A 269 28.31 22.08 -17.86
CA TRP A 269 27.12 21.67 -18.60
C TRP A 269 26.05 21.08 -17.69
N GLN A 270 26.43 20.19 -16.76
CA GLN A 270 25.48 19.61 -15.80
C GLN A 270 24.87 20.66 -14.88
N PHE A 271 25.66 21.64 -14.44
CA PHE A 271 25.20 22.75 -13.62
C PHE A 271 24.25 23.67 -14.40
N VAL A 272 24.56 24.02 -15.65
CA VAL A 272 23.70 24.86 -16.50
C VAL A 272 22.35 24.19 -16.81
N ASN A 273 22.32 22.87 -16.94
CA ASN A 273 21.10 22.09 -17.24
C ASN A 273 20.41 21.51 -16.00
N ARG A 274 20.65 22.06 -14.81
CA ARG A 274 19.93 21.69 -13.58
C ARG A 274 18.43 22.10 -13.64
N PRO A 275 17.53 21.47 -12.87
CA PRO A 275 17.72 20.25 -12.08
C PRO A 275 17.60 18.97 -12.91
N ASN A 276 17.06 19.05 -14.13
CA ASN A 276 16.85 17.93 -15.03
C ASN A 276 17.75 18.04 -16.26
N PRO A 277 18.95 17.41 -16.25
CA PRO A 277 19.86 17.45 -17.40
C PRO A 277 19.34 16.54 -18.52
N LEU A 278 18.34 17.01 -19.26
CA LEU A 278 17.78 16.31 -20.42
C LEU A 278 18.28 16.98 -21.71
N PRO A 279 19.00 16.25 -22.59
CA PRO A 279 19.30 16.76 -23.93
C PRO A 279 17.98 16.99 -24.69
N LYS A 280 17.93 18.04 -25.52
CA LYS A 280 16.76 18.25 -26.40
C LYS A 280 16.56 17.01 -27.29
N PRO A 281 15.32 16.51 -27.46
CA PRO A 281 15.05 15.46 -28.42
C PRO A 281 15.36 15.96 -29.84
N CYS A 282 15.72 15.04 -30.75
CA CYS A 282 15.98 15.25 -32.18
C CYS A 282 17.41 15.68 -32.60
N MET A 283 18.45 15.31 -31.86
CA MET A 283 19.86 15.48 -32.31
C MET A 283 20.53 14.11 -32.45
N HIS A 284 21.41 13.94 -33.45
CA HIS A 284 22.14 12.70 -33.71
C HIS A 284 23.61 12.87 -33.31
N GLU A 285 24.17 11.91 -32.57
CA GLU A 285 25.58 11.95 -32.16
C GLU A 285 26.51 11.72 -33.35
N TRP A 286 27.60 12.49 -33.43
CA TRP A 286 28.47 12.50 -34.60
C TRP A 286 29.20 11.18 -34.83
N LEU A 287 29.64 10.54 -33.74
CA LEU A 287 30.30 9.24 -33.76
C LEU A 287 29.32 8.07 -33.94
N GLN A 288 28.00 8.28 -33.82
CA GLN A 288 27.02 7.24 -34.14
C GLN A 288 26.81 7.07 -35.65
N ALA A 289 27.35 7.98 -36.49
CA ALA A 289 27.41 7.80 -37.92
C ALA A 289 28.56 6.81 -38.26
N PRO A 290 28.28 5.60 -38.78
CA PRO A 290 29.28 4.54 -38.97
C PRO A 290 30.46 4.87 -39.88
N HIS A 291 30.27 5.76 -40.86
CA HIS A 291 31.39 6.26 -41.66
C HIS A 291 32.33 7.18 -40.85
N HIS A 292 31.76 7.94 -39.91
CA HIS A 292 32.53 8.82 -39.02
C HIS A 292 33.16 8.01 -37.88
N ASP A 293 32.46 7.04 -37.30
CA ASP A 293 33.00 6.14 -36.28
C ASP A 293 34.29 5.44 -36.76
N LYS A 294 34.26 4.88 -37.98
CA LYS A 294 35.39 4.16 -38.56
C LYS A 294 36.66 5.02 -38.69
N ILE A 295 36.51 6.32 -39.01
CA ILE A 295 37.65 7.22 -39.28
C ILE A 295 37.99 8.05 -38.05
N LEU A 296 37.01 8.75 -37.49
CA LEU A 296 37.17 9.67 -36.37
C LEU A 296 37.24 8.95 -35.02
N GLY A 297 36.58 7.79 -34.86
CA GLY A 297 36.58 7.01 -33.62
C GLY A 297 37.99 6.57 -33.20
N LEU A 298 38.88 6.35 -34.17
CA LEU A 298 40.30 6.04 -33.93
C LEU A 298 41.06 7.18 -33.24
N PHE A 299 40.56 8.40 -33.33
CA PHE A 299 41.17 9.60 -32.75
C PHE A 299 40.43 10.10 -31.50
N ASN A 300 39.31 9.46 -31.12
CA ASN A 300 38.59 9.80 -29.90
C ASN A 300 39.38 9.32 -28.67
N THR A 301 39.85 10.24 -27.84
CA THR A 301 40.54 9.94 -26.58
C THR A 301 39.65 10.13 -25.36
N GLY A 302 38.37 10.50 -25.56
CA GLY A 302 37.40 10.70 -24.48
C GLY A 302 36.75 9.39 -24.01
N PRO A 303 36.28 9.33 -22.75
CA PRO A 303 35.52 8.19 -22.25
C PRO A 303 34.12 8.11 -22.89
N ASP A 304 33.59 6.89 -23.06
CA ASP A 304 32.31 6.63 -23.73
C ASP A 304 31.10 7.32 -23.05
N ASN A 305 31.21 7.66 -21.77
CA ASN A 305 30.14 8.19 -20.93
C ASN A 305 30.13 9.73 -20.79
N CYS A 306 30.86 10.46 -21.65
CA CYS A 306 30.87 11.93 -21.65
C CYS A 306 29.46 12.55 -21.80
N LYS A 307 29.22 13.68 -21.11
CA LYS A 307 27.93 14.39 -21.15
C LYS A 307 27.81 15.29 -22.36
N VAL A 308 28.87 16.08 -22.61
CA VAL A 308 28.93 16.97 -23.77
C VAL A 308 29.47 16.19 -24.96
N LYS A 309 28.61 15.95 -25.94
CA LYS A 309 28.95 15.25 -27.18
C LYS A 309 28.78 16.16 -28.38
N LEU A 310 29.55 15.86 -29.42
CA LEU A 310 29.34 16.40 -30.76
C LEU A 310 28.06 15.82 -31.35
N VAL A 311 27.15 16.70 -31.74
CA VAL A 311 25.85 16.35 -32.30
C VAL A 311 25.54 17.18 -33.53
N SER A 312 24.57 16.73 -34.32
CA SER A 312 24.03 17.50 -35.43
C SER A 312 22.50 17.41 -35.51
N SER A 313 21.90 18.51 -35.97
CA SER A 313 20.46 18.61 -36.26
C SER A 313 20.12 18.07 -37.66
N THR A 314 21.10 18.06 -38.55
CA THR A 314 21.05 17.36 -39.84
C THR A 314 21.44 15.91 -39.60
N TYR A 315 20.63 14.97 -40.10
CA TYR A 315 21.01 13.55 -40.13
C TYR A 315 20.82 13.02 -41.53
N THR A 316 21.92 12.84 -42.23
CA THR A 316 22.00 12.12 -43.49
C THR A 316 21.82 10.64 -43.21
N ARG A 317 20.57 10.16 -43.07
CA ARG A 317 20.27 8.74 -43.25
C ARG A 317 20.81 8.34 -44.62
N TYR A 318 21.87 7.53 -44.64
CA TYR A 318 22.54 6.97 -45.81
C TYR A 318 21.74 7.10 -47.10
N PHE A 319 21.98 8.17 -47.83
CA PHE A 319 21.30 8.38 -49.09
C PHE A 319 21.89 7.38 -50.09
N TYR A 320 21.08 6.43 -50.51
CA TYR A 320 21.36 5.59 -51.65
C TYR A 320 21.00 6.38 -52.91
N LYS A 321 21.98 6.62 -53.78
CA LYS A 321 21.72 7.25 -55.08
C LYS A 321 21.76 6.19 -56.17
N SER A 322 20.89 6.37 -57.17
CA SER A 322 20.91 5.54 -58.37
C SER A 322 22.20 5.78 -59.14
N VAL A 323 22.81 4.69 -59.62
CA VAL A 323 24.05 4.71 -60.41
C VAL A 323 23.93 5.48 -61.73
N THR A 324 22.74 5.92 -62.13
CA THR A 324 22.55 6.80 -63.29
C THR A 324 23.01 8.25 -63.06
N LYS A 325 23.25 8.65 -61.80
CA LYS A 325 23.76 9.98 -61.45
C LYS A 325 25.23 10.19 -61.79
N SER A 326 25.69 11.44 -61.87
CA SER A 326 27.12 11.73 -62.06
C SER A 326 27.94 11.19 -60.88
N ILE A 327 29.24 10.93 -61.09
CA ILE A 327 30.11 10.43 -60.02
C ILE A 327 30.21 11.46 -58.88
N ASP A 328 30.23 12.75 -59.22
CA ASP A 328 30.31 13.86 -58.26
C ASP A 328 29.10 13.90 -57.31
N GLU A 329 27.91 13.47 -57.77
CA GLU A 329 26.72 13.40 -56.91
C GLU A 329 26.83 12.33 -55.79
N PHE A 330 27.79 11.41 -55.84
CA PHE A 330 28.02 10.42 -54.77
C PHE A 330 28.96 10.90 -53.68
N PHE A 331 29.51 12.11 -53.82
CA PHE A 331 30.32 12.76 -52.81
C PHE A 331 29.53 13.91 -52.19
N CYS A 332 29.49 13.95 -50.86
CA CYS A 332 28.97 15.07 -50.10
C CYS A 332 30.09 15.67 -49.25
N GLU A 333 30.23 16.98 -49.28
CA GLU A 333 30.93 17.68 -48.22
C GLU A 333 30.21 17.44 -46.88
N ASN A 334 30.94 17.53 -45.77
CA ASN A 334 30.41 17.28 -44.44
C ASN A 334 29.12 18.10 -44.22
N SER A 335 27.99 17.42 -44.07
CA SER A 335 26.66 18.03 -44.00
C SER A 335 26.22 18.31 -42.56
N LEU A 336 27.10 18.01 -41.61
CA LEU A 336 26.82 18.04 -40.18
C LEU A 336 27.43 19.30 -39.58
N SER A 337 26.58 20.22 -39.13
CA SER A 337 27.02 21.44 -38.45
C SER A 337 27.71 21.07 -37.13
N VAL A 338 28.89 21.64 -36.87
CA VAL A 338 29.63 21.43 -35.62
C VAL A 338 28.85 22.02 -34.45
N GLN A 339 28.20 21.17 -33.66
CA GLN A 339 27.43 21.58 -32.50
C GLN A 339 27.69 20.63 -31.33
N ILE A 340 27.63 21.16 -30.12
CA ILE A 340 27.58 20.35 -28.90
C ILE A 340 26.12 20.15 -28.47
N SER A 341 25.88 19.08 -27.72
CA SER A 341 24.56 18.72 -27.19
C SER A 341 23.83 19.94 -26.60
N PRO A 342 22.71 20.41 -27.21
CA PRO A 342 22.11 21.69 -26.87
C PRO A 342 21.57 21.69 -25.44
N THR A 343 21.81 22.79 -24.72
CA THR A 343 21.31 22.98 -23.37
C THR A 343 19.83 23.36 -23.37
N LYS A 344 19.06 22.84 -22.41
CA LYS A 344 17.72 23.33 -22.07
C LYS A 344 17.83 24.00 -20.71
N ASN A 345 18.14 25.29 -20.74
CA ASN A 345 18.26 26.08 -19.52
C ASN A 345 16.92 26.10 -18.76
N ILE A 346 16.98 26.04 -17.44
CA ILE A 346 15.83 26.33 -16.58
C ILE A 346 15.37 27.77 -16.83
N LYS A 347 14.05 28.01 -16.83
CA LYS A 347 13.54 29.38 -16.88
C LYS A 347 13.84 30.07 -15.56
N PHE A 348 14.20 31.34 -15.61
CA PHE A 348 14.53 32.13 -14.42
C PHE A 348 13.44 32.05 -13.35
N ASP A 349 12.18 32.29 -13.74
CA ASP A 349 11.03 32.25 -12.83
C ASP A 349 10.83 30.88 -12.17
N ASP A 350 11.07 29.79 -12.91
CA ASP A 350 10.96 28.43 -12.38
C ASP A 350 12.03 28.17 -11.32
N GLU A 351 13.25 28.70 -11.51
CA GLU A 351 14.34 28.55 -10.55
C GLU A 351 14.18 29.46 -9.32
N CYS A 352 13.75 30.71 -9.50
CA CYS A 352 13.38 31.60 -8.40
C CYS A 352 12.29 30.96 -7.53
N SER A 353 11.28 30.32 -8.14
CA SER A 353 10.23 29.58 -7.43
C SER A 353 10.77 28.40 -6.61
N ILE A 354 11.91 27.81 -6.97
CA ILE A 354 12.58 26.76 -6.16
C ILE A 354 13.24 27.38 -4.92
N LEU A 355 13.78 28.58 -5.05
CA LEU A 355 14.42 29.36 -3.98
C LEU A 355 13.42 30.10 -3.07
N THR A 356 12.13 30.10 -3.42
CA THR A 356 11.07 30.69 -2.60
C THR A 356 10.26 29.62 -1.85
N PRO A 357 10.10 29.73 -0.52
CA PRO A 357 9.19 28.88 0.24
C PRO A 357 7.75 28.95 -0.29
N GLN A 358 7.03 27.82 -0.25
CA GLN A 358 5.66 27.74 -0.71
C GLN A 358 4.67 27.89 0.45
N LEU A 359 3.61 28.67 0.24
CA LEU A 359 2.53 28.87 1.18
C LEU A 359 1.42 27.83 0.92
N ASP A 360 1.37 26.80 1.77
CA ASP A 360 0.39 25.73 1.65
C ASP A 360 -0.94 26.08 2.34
N HIS A 361 -0.93 27.01 3.29
CA HIS A 361 -2.11 27.39 4.07
C HIS A 361 -3.13 28.16 3.19
N PRO A 362 -4.41 27.74 3.16
CA PRO A 362 -5.42 28.34 2.28
C PRO A 362 -5.57 29.85 2.49
N ASP A 363 -5.36 30.32 3.72
CA ASP A 363 -5.53 31.72 4.07
C ASP A 363 -4.45 32.65 3.46
N TYR A 364 -3.25 32.12 3.19
CA TYR A 364 -2.11 32.89 2.68
C TYR A 364 -1.67 32.47 1.28
N LYS A 365 -2.16 31.35 0.75
CA LYS A 365 -1.78 30.79 -0.55
C LYS A 365 -1.89 31.79 -1.70
N GLN A 366 -2.87 32.68 -1.64
CA GLN A 366 -3.08 33.70 -2.68
C GLN A 366 -2.02 34.80 -2.67
N LEU A 367 -1.35 35.00 -1.53
CA LEU A 367 -0.27 35.97 -1.34
C LEU A 367 1.11 35.40 -1.73
N GLN A 368 1.20 34.21 -2.36
CA GLN A 368 2.48 33.64 -2.80
C GLN A 368 3.32 34.61 -3.65
N PHE A 369 2.68 35.52 -4.40
CA PHE A 369 3.39 36.54 -5.18
C PHE A 369 4.24 37.49 -4.32
N SER A 370 3.84 37.78 -3.07
CA SER A 370 4.60 38.66 -2.17
C SER A 370 5.84 37.99 -1.59
N MET A 371 5.94 36.65 -1.69
CA MET A 371 7.10 35.89 -1.27
C MET A 371 8.22 35.89 -2.32
N ILE A 372 7.87 35.96 -3.61
CA ILE A 372 8.82 35.74 -4.72
C ILE A 372 9.77 36.93 -4.89
N THR A 373 9.25 38.15 -4.88
CA THR A 373 10.02 39.36 -5.23
C THR A 373 9.94 40.42 -4.14
N THR A 374 10.99 41.25 -4.08
CA THR A 374 11.05 42.44 -3.22
C THR A 374 10.62 43.71 -3.96
N GLU A 375 10.19 43.60 -5.22
CA GLU A 375 9.66 44.74 -5.99
C GLU A 375 8.37 45.31 -5.38
N LEU A 376 8.03 46.56 -5.73
CA LEU A 376 6.92 47.32 -5.16
C LEU A 376 5.55 46.69 -5.48
N MET A 377 5.09 45.78 -4.62
CA MET A 377 3.83 45.04 -4.78
C MET A 377 2.71 45.47 -3.80
N GLN A 378 2.91 46.54 -3.01
CA GLN A 378 1.96 46.98 -1.98
C GLN A 378 0.56 47.28 -2.54
N ASN A 379 0.49 47.98 -3.69
CA ASN A 379 -0.78 48.28 -4.35
C ASN A 379 -1.52 47.01 -4.81
N ARG A 380 -0.77 45.95 -5.15
CA ARG A 380 -1.36 44.67 -5.52
C ARG A 380 -1.99 43.96 -4.32
N ALA A 381 -1.33 43.96 -3.16
CA ALA A 381 -1.90 43.41 -1.93
C ALA A 381 -3.23 44.07 -1.56
N VAL A 382 -3.32 45.41 -1.71
CA VAL A 382 -4.55 46.17 -1.50
C VAL A 382 -5.61 45.85 -2.58
N ALA A 383 -5.22 45.77 -3.85
CA ALA A 383 -6.15 45.45 -4.94
C ALA A 383 -6.75 44.03 -4.82
N GLU A 384 -5.98 43.08 -4.28
CA GLU A 384 -6.40 41.69 -4.06
C GLU A 384 -7.17 41.48 -2.74
N LEU A 385 -7.52 42.54 -1.99
CA LEU A 385 -8.38 42.48 -0.79
C LEU A 385 -9.71 41.77 -1.03
N SER A 386 -10.26 41.87 -2.23
CA SER A 386 -11.48 41.15 -2.64
C SER A 386 -11.35 39.63 -2.55
N LYS A 387 -10.12 39.11 -2.52
CA LYS A 387 -9.82 37.69 -2.40
C LYS A 387 -9.35 37.27 -1.00
N CYS A 388 -9.39 38.19 -0.03
CA CYS A 388 -9.07 37.91 1.37
C CYS A 388 -10.02 36.81 1.91
N PRO A 389 -9.48 35.71 2.47
CA PRO A 389 -10.29 34.66 3.09
C PRO A 389 -11.07 35.18 4.30
N GLU A 390 -12.22 34.56 4.59
CA GLU A 390 -13.11 34.96 5.70
C GLU A 390 -12.45 34.85 7.09
N ARG A 391 -11.47 33.97 7.25
CA ARG A 391 -10.77 33.74 8.54
C ARG A 391 -9.69 34.77 8.84
N THR A 392 -9.19 35.48 7.83
CA THR A 392 -8.08 36.43 7.96
C THR A 392 -8.59 37.85 8.04
N LYS A 393 -8.01 38.67 8.92
CA LYS A 393 -8.38 40.09 8.99
C LYS A 393 -7.86 40.82 7.74
N PRO A 394 -8.63 41.75 7.14
CA PRO A 394 -8.16 42.53 5.99
C PRO A 394 -6.84 43.28 6.24
N THR A 395 -6.63 43.77 7.46
CA THR A 395 -5.38 44.44 7.87
C THR A 395 -4.19 43.47 7.82
N GLN A 396 -4.35 42.28 8.40
CA GLN A 396 -3.36 41.21 8.38
C GLN A 396 -3.02 40.75 6.95
N PHE A 397 -4.02 40.65 6.07
CA PHE A 397 -3.82 40.30 4.66
C PHE A 397 -2.95 41.34 3.93
N VAL A 398 -3.24 42.64 4.14
CA VAL A 398 -2.48 43.73 3.51
C VAL A 398 -1.07 43.81 4.08
N GLU A 399 -0.90 43.70 5.39
CA GLU A 399 0.41 43.74 6.03
C GLU A 399 1.29 42.57 5.60
N PHE A 400 0.75 41.35 5.52
CA PHE A 400 1.48 40.20 5.00
C PHE A 400 1.96 40.44 3.56
N GLY A 401 1.05 40.91 2.69
CA GLY A 401 1.37 41.23 1.30
C GLY A 401 2.34 42.40 1.12
N SER A 402 2.46 43.27 2.14
CA SER A 402 3.27 44.50 2.12
C SER A 402 4.56 44.40 2.93
N PHE A 403 4.86 43.24 3.53
CA PHE A 403 6.03 43.05 4.39
C PHE A 403 7.37 43.07 3.63
N ARG A 404 7.45 42.41 2.47
CA ARG A 404 8.68 42.25 1.67
C ARG A 404 9.02 43.39 0.68
N PRO A 405 8.04 44.11 0.08
CA PRO A 405 8.32 45.18 -0.86
C PRO A 405 9.33 46.21 -0.35
N GLY A 406 10.38 46.43 -1.13
CA GLY A 406 11.56 47.22 -0.77
C GLY A 406 12.58 46.40 0.02
N HIS A 407 13.65 45.94 -0.63
CA HIS A 407 14.68 45.10 0.01
C HIS A 407 15.33 45.72 1.25
N ARG A 408 15.45 47.06 1.30
CA ARG A 408 15.99 47.79 2.46
C ARG A 408 14.98 48.04 3.59
N LEU A 409 13.68 47.82 3.35
CA LEU A 409 12.62 48.12 4.31
C LEU A 409 12.23 46.92 5.18
N GLN A 410 12.66 45.71 4.83
CA GLN A 410 12.23 44.47 5.50
C GLN A 410 12.53 44.47 7.01
N TRP A 411 13.67 45.01 7.43
CA TRP A 411 14.02 45.14 8.85
C TRP A 411 13.18 46.18 9.60
N TRP A 412 12.83 47.28 8.95
CA TRP A 412 11.93 48.28 9.50
C TRP A 412 10.51 47.72 9.65
N ASN A 413 10.03 47.00 8.63
CA ASN A 413 8.73 46.33 8.66
C ASN A 413 8.69 45.26 9.77
N LEU A 414 9.77 44.51 9.98
CA LEU A 414 9.89 43.57 11.09
C LEU A 414 9.77 44.28 12.45
N LEU A 415 10.46 45.40 12.63
CA LEU A 415 10.39 46.17 13.88
C LEU A 415 8.97 46.68 14.14
N VAL A 416 8.26 47.14 13.10
CA VAL A 416 6.84 47.55 13.21
C VAL A 416 5.95 46.36 13.59
N VAL A 417 6.14 45.19 12.98
CA VAL A 417 5.38 43.98 13.31
C VAL A 417 5.60 43.55 14.76
N LEU A 418 6.85 43.65 15.26
CA LEU A 418 7.18 43.32 16.65
C LEU A 418 6.54 44.29 17.66
N GLU A 419 6.37 45.56 17.30
CA GLU A 419 5.77 46.55 18.20
C GLU A 419 4.24 46.57 18.15
N MET A 420 3.67 46.51 16.94
CA MET A 420 2.24 46.67 16.74
C MET A 420 1.48 45.34 16.89
N ASP A 421 2.18 44.21 17.03
CA ASP A 421 1.62 42.85 17.06
C ASP A 421 0.63 42.60 15.92
N SER A 422 0.96 43.16 14.75
CA SER A 422 0.04 43.33 13.64
C SER A 422 -0.13 42.04 12.81
N LEU A 423 0.91 41.19 12.79
CA LEU A 423 0.90 39.83 12.25
C LEU A 423 1.10 38.78 13.35
N PRO A 424 0.33 37.69 13.36
CA PRO A 424 0.48 36.63 14.35
C PRO A 424 1.73 35.78 14.05
N ILE A 425 2.85 36.10 14.69
CA ILE A 425 4.15 35.41 14.54
C ILE A 425 4.05 33.90 14.86
N ALA A 426 3.09 33.51 15.70
CA ALA A 426 2.82 32.11 16.05
C ALA A 426 2.21 31.28 14.90
N GLU A 427 1.76 31.90 13.79
CA GLU A 427 1.27 31.17 12.61
C GLU A 427 2.42 30.78 11.67
N GLU A 428 2.40 29.54 11.17
CA GLU A 428 3.48 29.00 10.32
C GLU A 428 3.72 29.81 9.04
N SER A 429 2.65 30.33 8.40
CA SER A 429 2.80 31.14 7.17
C SER A 429 3.51 32.47 7.43
N VAL A 430 3.27 33.09 8.59
CA VAL A 430 3.94 34.34 9.01
C VAL A 430 5.39 34.04 9.40
N ALA A 431 5.64 32.92 10.09
CA ALA A 431 6.98 32.44 10.39
C ALA A 431 7.81 32.20 9.11
N ILE A 432 7.21 31.58 8.09
CA ILE A 432 7.82 31.41 6.76
C ILE A 432 8.18 32.76 6.13
N LEU A 433 7.26 33.73 6.16
CA LEU A 433 7.47 35.09 5.62
C LEU A 433 8.66 35.79 6.29
N ILE A 434 8.69 35.80 7.63
CA ILE A 434 9.75 36.45 8.40
C ILE A 434 11.08 35.74 8.16
N MET A 435 11.11 34.41 8.29
CA MET A 435 12.32 33.61 8.06
C MET A 435 12.87 33.82 6.65
N HIS A 436 12.02 33.79 5.62
CA HIS A 436 12.47 34.02 4.25
C HIS A 436 13.05 35.42 4.07
N SER A 437 12.41 36.43 4.65
CA SER A 437 12.83 37.83 4.54
C SER A 437 14.19 38.11 5.20
N ILE A 438 14.43 37.55 6.38
CA ILE A 438 15.71 37.75 7.09
C ILE A 438 16.87 36.92 6.53
N LEU A 439 16.57 35.84 5.79
CA LEU A 439 17.58 34.91 5.27
C LEU A 439 17.88 35.07 3.77
N GLN A 440 16.96 35.61 2.98
CA GLN A 440 17.22 35.87 1.56
C GLN A 440 18.37 36.90 1.42
N TYR A 441 19.31 36.64 0.53
CA TYR A 441 20.52 37.45 0.39
C TYR A 441 20.22 38.87 -0.09
N GLY A 442 19.36 39.04 -1.09
CA GLY A 442 19.02 40.36 -1.62
C GLY A 442 20.01 40.88 -2.69
N PRO A 443 19.73 42.05 -3.29
CA PRO A 443 20.52 42.62 -4.37
C PRO A 443 21.99 42.83 -4.00
N VAL A 444 22.89 42.50 -4.93
CA VAL A 444 24.34 42.59 -4.76
C VAL A 444 24.87 43.84 -5.47
N ALA A 445 25.43 44.79 -4.73
CA ALA A 445 25.95 46.04 -5.29
C ALA A 445 27.23 45.83 -6.12
N MET A 446 27.31 46.51 -7.28
CA MET A 446 28.47 46.52 -8.19
C MET A 446 29.59 47.46 -7.74
N ASP A 447 29.25 48.59 -7.11
CA ASP A 447 30.18 49.72 -6.87
C ASP A 447 30.92 49.67 -5.51
N CYS A 448 30.94 48.53 -4.84
CA CYS A 448 31.67 48.43 -3.58
C CYS A 448 33.18 48.52 -3.86
N ASN A 449 33.78 49.65 -3.50
CA ASN A 449 35.23 49.84 -3.51
C ASN A 449 35.89 48.61 -2.84
N PRO A 450 36.75 47.84 -3.52
CA PRO A 450 37.27 46.55 -3.01
C PRO A 450 38.11 46.69 -1.72
N ALA A 451 38.40 47.93 -1.30
CA ALA A 451 39.00 48.25 0.00
C ALA A 451 38.03 48.13 1.19
N ASN A 452 36.70 48.22 0.97
CA ASN A 452 35.66 47.98 1.97
C ASN A 452 34.96 46.64 1.68
N ASN A 453 35.58 45.54 2.11
CA ASN A 453 35.08 44.16 2.03
C ASN A 453 33.77 43.94 2.83
N SER A 454 32.67 44.61 2.48
CA SER A 454 31.35 44.25 3.01
C SER A 454 30.77 43.12 2.16
N TRP A 455 30.90 41.89 2.65
CA TRP A 455 30.14 40.73 2.17
C TRP A 455 28.63 40.85 2.47
N CYS A 456 28.25 41.85 3.26
CA CYS A 456 26.86 42.16 3.62
C CYS A 456 26.16 42.90 2.45
N PRO A 457 25.05 42.35 1.93
CA PRO A 457 24.26 42.97 0.87
C PRO A 457 23.35 44.07 1.41
N GLU A 458 22.82 44.92 0.51
CA GLU A 458 22.03 46.10 0.88
C GLU A 458 20.79 45.79 1.72
N ALA A 459 20.19 44.60 1.52
CA ALA A 459 19.00 44.17 2.26
C ALA A 459 19.25 43.98 3.77
N HIS A 460 20.51 43.85 4.20
CA HIS A 460 20.89 43.67 5.60
C HIS A 460 21.78 44.79 6.16
N GLU A 461 22.03 45.85 5.39
CA GLU A 461 22.87 46.98 5.80
C GLU A 461 22.38 47.63 7.11
N GLN A 462 21.06 47.65 7.34
CA GLN A 462 20.45 48.19 8.55
C GLN A 462 20.94 47.51 9.85
N LEU A 463 21.41 46.25 9.78
CA LEU A 463 21.98 45.53 10.93
C LEU A 463 23.40 45.98 11.30
N LEU A 464 24.01 46.85 10.51
CA LEU A 464 25.29 47.50 10.82
C LEU A 464 25.11 48.80 11.62
N ASP A 465 23.87 49.27 11.79
CA ASP A 465 23.56 50.47 12.58
C ASP A 465 23.33 50.12 14.07
N ASP A 466 24.21 50.64 14.93
CA ASP A 466 24.20 50.34 16.37
C ASP A 466 22.89 50.76 17.06
N HIS A 467 22.28 51.88 16.65
CA HIS A 467 21.05 52.39 17.27
C HIS A 467 19.86 51.49 16.95
N PHE A 468 19.73 51.08 15.68
CA PHE A 468 18.72 50.13 15.25
C PHE A 468 18.85 48.78 15.95
N ILE A 469 20.08 48.27 16.12
CA ILE A 469 20.33 47.03 16.86
C ILE A 469 19.87 47.14 18.31
N ASP A 470 20.16 48.24 19.01
CA ASP A 470 19.72 48.43 20.40
C ASP A 470 18.18 48.47 20.52
N GLU A 471 17.50 49.09 19.56
CA GLU A 471 16.02 49.12 19.51
C GLU A 471 15.45 47.72 19.26
N LEU A 472 16.01 46.99 18.28
CA LEU A 472 15.58 45.64 17.94
C LEU A 472 15.79 44.65 19.10
N ILE A 473 16.93 44.72 19.80
CA ILE A 473 17.17 43.91 21.01
C ILE A 473 16.06 44.17 22.04
N THR A 474 15.72 45.44 22.28
CA THR A 474 14.73 45.84 23.29
C THR A 474 13.34 45.25 22.98
N ARG A 475 12.91 45.29 21.71
CA ARG A 475 11.61 44.72 21.30
C ARG A 475 11.59 43.19 21.32
N LEU A 476 12.69 42.55 20.91
CA LEU A 476 12.81 41.08 21.00
C LEU A 476 12.82 40.60 22.46
N ASP A 477 13.50 41.32 23.35
CA ASP A 477 13.58 40.99 24.77
C ASP A 477 12.20 41.06 25.45
N HIS A 478 11.44 42.13 25.18
CA HIS A 478 10.04 42.28 25.61
C HIS A 478 9.17 41.14 25.07
N ARG A 479 9.35 40.77 23.80
CA ARG A 479 8.56 39.69 23.19
C ARG A 479 8.88 38.32 23.79
N LEU A 480 10.12 38.10 24.23
CA LEU A 480 10.50 36.89 24.97
C LEU A 480 9.84 36.85 26.35
N ASP A 481 9.78 37.99 27.06
CA ASP A 481 9.11 38.06 28.37
C ASP A 481 7.61 37.75 28.26
N ASP A 482 6.94 38.27 27.23
CA ASP A 482 5.52 37.99 26.98
C ASP A 482 5.27 36.50 26.68
N CYS A 483 6.21 35.83 26.01
CA CYS A 483 6.05 34.45 25.61
C CYS A 483 6.48 33.44 26.68
N GLU A 484 7.36 33.80 27.62
CA GLU A 484 8.04 32.87 28.56
C GLU A 484 7.08 31.90 29.30
N ILE A 485 5.86 32.36 29.62
CA ILE A 485 4.85 31.55 30.34
C ILE A 485 3.99 30.71 29.39
N ASN A 486 3.91 31.09 28.10
CA ASN A 486 3.05 30.46 27.10
C ASN A 486 3.84 29.57 26.12
N TRP A 487 4.07 28.32 26.54
CA TRP A 487 4.72 27.30 25.72
C TRP A 487 3.95 26.90 24.45
N GLN A 488 2.73 27.41 24.23
CA GLN A 488 1.98 27.18 22.99
C GLN A 488 2.48 28.00 21.80
N ASN A 489 3.41 28.93 22.03
CA ASN A 489 3.98 29.81 21.02
C ASN A 489 5.38 29.35 20.56
N GLU A 490 5.57 28.05 20.29
CA GLU A 490 6.86 27.47 19.90
C GLU A 490 7.51 28.18 18.69
N LEU A 491 6.71 28.63 17.73
CA LEU A 491 7.20 29.31 16.53
C LEU A 491 7.74 30.72 16.82
N VAL A 492 7.20 31.41 17.83
CA VAL A 492 7.71 32.72 18.26
C VAL A 492 9.14 32.57 18.77
N LEU A 493 9.40 31.56 19.61
CA LEU A 493 10.74 31.27 20.12
C LEU A 493 11.72 30.94 18.98
N VAL A 494 11.30 30.14 18.01
CA VAL A 494 12.11 29.84 16.81
C VAL A 494 12.45 31.12 16.04
N ILE A 495 11.45 31.95 15.72
CA ILE A 495 11.64 33.17 14.92
C ILE A 495 12.51 34.18 15.66
N VAL A 496 12.27 34.44 16.94
CA VAL A 496 13.11 35.33 17.75
C VAL A 496 14.54 34.82 17.81
N THR A 497 14.75 33.51 17.98
CA THR A 497 16.08 32.90 17.94
C THR A 497 16.73 33.15 16.58
N MET A 498 16.03 32.91 15.47
CA MET A 498 16.56 33.13 14.13
C MET A 498 16.94 34.59 13.86
N ILE A 499 16.12 35.54 14.30
CA ILE A 499 16.42 36.97 14.19
C ILE A 499 17.67 37.30 15.01
N THR A 500 17.73 36.83 16.26
CA THR A 500 18.88 37.04 17.16
C THR A 500 20.17 36.48 16.55
N MET A 501 20.13 35.27 15.99
CA MET A 501 21.29 34.67 15.35
C MET A 501 21.68 35.37 14.03
N ARG A 502 20.71 35.93 13.30
CA ARG A 502 20.98 36.75 12.12
C ARG A 502 21.65 38.08 12.49
N MET A 503 21.20 38.72 13.56
CA MET A 503 21.86 39.90 14.13
C MET A 503 23.30 39.56 14.52
N LEU A 504 23.52 38.45 15.22
CA LEU A 504 24.86 38.01 15.63
C LEU A 504 25.78 37.67 14.45
N THR A 505 25.20 37.24 13.33
CA THR A 505 25.93 36.94 12.08
C THR A 505 26.48 38.20 11.41
N ILE A 506 25.71 39.30 11.38
CA ILE A 506 26.03 40.50 10.59
C ILE A 506 26.61 41.64 11.43
N CYS A 507 26.19 41.74 12.69
CA CYS A 507 26.56 42.83 13.57
C CYS A 507 28.08 42.86 13.85
N ASN A 508 28.68 44.04 13.61
CA ASN A 508 30.08 44.37 13.92
C ASN A 508 30.20 45.32 15.13
N SER A 509 29.10 45.57 15.84
CA SER A 509 29.03 46.57 16.91
C SER A 509 29.72 46.12 18.20
N SER A 510 29.95 47.10 19.08
CA SER A 510 30.35 46.87 20.48
C SER A 510 29.27 46.15 21.33
N LYS A 511 28.05 45.94 20.79
CA LYS A 511 26.88 45.41 21.49
C LYS A 511 26.69 43.90 21.33
N GLN A 512 27.66 43.20 20.76
CA GLN A 512 27.60 41.75 20.53
C GLN A 512 27.26 40.94 21.80
N ASN A 513 27.79 41.33 22.97
CA ASN A 513 27.49 40.65 24.23
C ASN A 513 26.00 40.67 24.56
N ARG A 514 25.30 41.78 24.31
CA ARG A 514 23.84 41.87 24.55
C ARG A 514 23.03 40.94 23.62
N ILE A 515 23.50 40.72 22.39
CA ILE A 515 22.86 39.79 21.44
C ILE A 515 23.12 38.34 21.88
N VAL A 516 24.32 38.05 22.40
CA VAL A 516 24.65 36.75 23.01
C VAL A 516 23.78 36.49 24.24
N ASP A 517 23.58 37.48 25.11
CA ASP A 517 22.68 37.37 26.27
C ASP A 517 21.25 37.04 25.84
N LEU A 518 20.75 37.67 24.76
CA LEU A 518 19.43 37.37 24.19
C LEU A 518 19.34 35.94 23.64
N ALA A 519 20.39 35.44 22.98
CA ALA A 519 20.45 34.06 22.51
C ALA A 519 20.46 33.05 23.68
N ILE A 520 21.16 33.37 24.77
CA ILE A 520 21.15 32.56 25.99
C ILE A 520 19.77 32.58 26.64
N LYS A 521 19.09 33.74 26.69
CA LYS A 521 17.71 33.86 27.18
C LYS A 521 16.76 32.97 26.39
N CYS A 522 16.83 32.97 25.05
CA CYS A 522 16.04 32.07 24.19
C CYS A 522 16.25 30.60 24.56
N ARG A 523 17.51 30.19 24.75
CA ARG A 523 17.87 28.81 25.13
C ARG A 523 17.28 28.42 26.48
N ARG A 524 17.40 29.28 27.49
CA ARG A 524 16.85 29.05 28.84
C ARG A 524 15.33 28.86 28.81
N ILE A 525 14.62 29.72 28.07
CA ILE A 525 13.17 29.60 27.89
C ILE A 525 12.82 28.27 27.21
N GLY A 526 13.54 27.91 26.14
CA GLY A 526 13.34 26.63 25.44
C GLY A 526 13.59 25.41 26.32
N GLU A 527 14.62 25.43 27.18
CA GLU A 527 14.88 24.35 28.13
C GLU A 527 13.77 24.20 29.18
N ASN A 528 13.30 25.32 29.74
CA ASN A 528 12.18 25.31 30.67
C ASN A 528 10.91 24.75 30.01
N TRP A 529 10.65 25.10 28.75
CA TRP A 529 9.50 24.57 28.00
C TRP A 529 9.65 23.08 27.68
N ILE A 530 10.86 22.60 27.38
CA ILE A 530 11.12 21.15 27.21
C ILE A 530 10.72 20.41 28.49
N ASP A 531 11.10 20.92 29.66
CA ASP A 531 10.80 20.29 30.94
C ASP A 531 9.29 20.32 31.22
N LEU A 532 8.64 21.48 31.08
CA LEU A 532 7.19 21.66 31.28
C LEU A 532 6.34 20.80 30.33
N ILE A 533 6.69 20.72 29.05
CA ILE A 533 5.92 19.90 28.10
C ILE A 533 6.16 18.41 28.37
N SER A 534 7.37 18.02 28.80
CA SER A 534 7.67 16.64 29.18
C SER A 534 6.84 16.19 30.39
N GLU A 535 6.71 17.04 31.41
CA GLU A 535 5.82 16.79 32.56
C GLU A 535 4.35 16.64 32.12
N ASN A 536 3.86 17.48 31.21
CA ASN A 536 2.50 17.37 30.69
C ASN A 536 2.25 16.09 29.90
N ILE A 537 3.25 15.61 29.13
CA ILE A 537 3.16 14.33 28.42
C ILE A 537 3.00 13.16 29.42
N GLN A 538 3.63 13.26 30.60
CA GLN A 538 3.53 12.22 31.63
C GLN A 538 2.17 12.22 32.35
N ILE A 539 1.50 13.37 32.44
CA ILE A 539 0.18 13.50 33.09
C ILE A 539 -0.96 13.01 32.18
N ILE A 540 -0.83 13.12 30.86
CA ILE A 540 -1.89 12.78 29.91
C ILE A 540 -2.08 11.27 29.84
N SER A 541 -3.32 10.82 30.02
CA SER A 541 -3.68 9.40 29.90
C SER A 541 -3.29 8.84 28.52
N SER A 542 -2.80 7.60 28.49
CA SER A 542 -2.37 6.88 27.28
C SER A 542 -3.45 6.71 26.20
N SER A 543 -4.70 7.06 26.51
CA SER A 543 -5.84 7.07 25.59
C SER A 543 -5.84 8.23 24.58
N ALA A 544 -5.13 9.34 24.87
CA ALA A 544 -5.10 10.55 24.05
C ALA A 544 -3.87 10.60 23.10
N PHE A 545 -3.62 9.53 22.35
CA PHE A 545 -2.44 9.36 21.49
C PHE A 545 -2.15 10.56 20.57
N ASN A 546 -3.18 11.13 19.93
CA ASN A 546 -3.00 12.25 19.00
C ASN A 546 -2.55 13.56 19.69
N GLU A 547 -2.89 13.75 20.96
CA GLU A 547 -2.47 14.94 21.72
C GLU A 547 -1.01 14.82 22.16
N ILE A 548 -0.60 13.63 22.61
CA ILE A 548 0.79 13.31 22.95
C ILE A 548 1.70 13.52 21.74
N GLU A 549 1.32 13.04 20.55
CA GLU A 549 2.11 13.22 19.34
C GLU A 549 2.26 14.71 18.93
N LYS A 550 1.23 15.53 19.15
CA LYS A 550 1.31 16.99 18.95
C LYS A 550 2.28 17.64 19.94
N LEU A 551 2.23 17.26 21.21
CA LEU A 551 3.14 17.79 22.24
C LEU A 551 4.59 17.36 21.97
N ARG A 552 4.82 16.13 21.50
CA ARG A 552 6.15 15.67 21.06
C ARG A 552 6.69 16.50 19.91
N LEU A 553 5.85 16.81 18.92
CA LEU A 553 6.26 17.70 17.83
C LEU A 553 6.61 19.10 18.33
N LYS A 554 5.86 19.65 19.30
CA LYS A 554 6.20 20.93 19.95
C LYS A 554 7.55 20.87 20.66
N ILE A 555 7.82 19.82 21.42
CA ILE A 555 9.13 19.60 22.06
C ILE A 555 10.26 19.59 21.01
N VAL A 556 10.04 18.95 19.86
CA VAL A 556 11.02 18.93 18.77
C VAL A 556 11.27 20.35 18.24
N ILE A 557 10.21 21.14 17.99
CA ILE A 557 10.33 22.52 17.51
C ILE A 557 11.09 23.40 18.53
N VAL A 558 10.77 23.27 19.82
CA VAL A 558 11.45 24.00 20.90
C VAL A 558 12.92 23.58 21.00
N GLY A 559 13.21 22.28 20.95
CA GLY A 559 14.58 21.74 20.92
C GLY A 559 15.37 22.28 19.74
N ILE A 560 14.75 22.37 18.55
CA ILE A 560 15.37 22.98 17.37
C ILE A 560 15.77 24.42 17.68
N SER A 561 14.90 25.22 18.30
CA SER A 561 15.22 26.61 18.67
C SER A 561 16.47 26.69 19.57
N CYS A 562 16.60 25.80 20.57
CA CYS A 562 17.80 25.71 21.40
C CYS A 562 19.06 25.43 20.57
N ILE A 563 18.99 24.51 19.60
CA ILE A 563 20.12 24.21 18.71
C ILE A 563 20.47 25.38 17.78
N LEU A 564 19.46 26.12 17.30
CA LEU A 564 19.67 27.29 16.44
C LEU A 564 20.57 28.34 17.11
N THR A 565 20.54 28.44 18.46
CA THR A 565 21.42 29.36 19.21
C THR A 565 22.93 29.09 19.01
N PHE A 566 23.33 27.94 18.46
CA PHE A 566 24.74 27.60 18.18
C PHE A 566 25.16 27.84 16.73
N SER A 567 24.35 28.54 15.93
CA SER A 567 24.56 28.78 14.48
C SER A 567 25.64 29.82 14.10
N THR A 568 26.70 30.00 14.89
CA THR A 568 27.68 31.09 14.69
C THR A 568 28.92 30.73 13.87
N HIS A 569 29.71 31.74 13.49
CA HIS A 569 31.01 31.57 12.82
C HIS A 569 32.06 30.96 13.77
N SER A 570 33.10 30.29 13.25
CA SER A 570 34.15 29.63 14.05
C SER A 570 34.74 30.50 15.14
N ASP A 571 34.91 31.79 14.87
CA ASP A 571 35.58 32.73 15.77
C ASP A 571 34.67 33.25 16.89
N ARG A 572 33.36 32.98 16.80
CA ARG A 572 32.32 33.42 17.76
C ARG A 572 31.59 32.24 18.41
N ILE A 573 31.82 31.01 17.96
CA ILE A 573 31.29 29.79 18.57
C ILE A 573 31.83 29.62 19.99
N ASP A 574 33.07 30.02 20.25
CA ASP A 574 33.69 29.90 21.56
C ASP A 574 32.85 30.59 22.64
N CYS A 575 32.30 31.79 22.40
CA CYS A 575 31.45 32.48 23.37
C CYS A 575 30.18 31.70 23.77
N LEU A 576 29.70 30.79 22.92
CA LEU A 576 28.47 30.02 23.12
C LEU A 576 28.72 28.53 23.47
N LEU A 577 29.97 28.05 23.39
CA LEU A 577 30.38 26.67 23.72
C LEU A 577 31.56 26.59 24.72
N SER A 578 32.00 27.70 25.32
CA SER A 578 33.15 27.73 26.23
C SER A 578 32.89 27.18 27.64
N SER A 579 31.63 26.93 28.03
CA SER A 579 31.27 26.49 29.38
C SER A 579 30.64 25.09 29.38
N ASN A 580 30.83 24.35 30.48
CA ASN A 580 30.18 23.06 30.70
C ASN A 580 28.64 23.19 30.65
N GLU A 581 28.08 24.30 31.13
CA GLU A 581 26.65 24.59 31.08
C GLU A 581 26.11 24.62 29.64
N HIS A 582 26.77 25.33 28.74
CA HIS A 582 26.33 25.40 27.34
C HIS A 582 26.46 24.07 26.60
N MET A 583 27.46 23.26 26.98
CA MET A 583 27.61 21.89 26.45
C MET A 583 26.49 20.98 26.93
N LEU A 584 26.10 21.06 28.20
CA LEU A 584 24.95 20.34 28.76
C LEU A 584 23.66 20.69 28.02
N SER A 585 23.43 21.98 27.78
CA SER A 585 22.29 22.47 26.99
C SER A 585 22.24 21.88 25.58
N LEU A 586 23.39 21.85 24.88
CA LEU A 586 23.47 21.27 23.54
C LEU A 586 23.14 19.77 23.54
N LEU A 587 23.69 19.02 24.50
CA LEU A 587 23.43 17.59 24.65
C LEU A 587 21.97 17.30 25.01
N LYS A 588 21.39 18.10 25.92
CA LYS A 588 19.96 18.06 26.28
C LYS A 588 19.09 18.26 25.03
N ALA A 589 19.28 19.36 24.31
CA ALA A 589 18.48 19.67 23.12
C ALA A 589 18.62 18.59 22.03
N ALA A 590 19.85 18.12 21.75
CA ALA A 590 20.08 17.08 20.76
C ALA A 590 19.44 15.72 21.14
N ASN A 591 19.53 15.32 22.41
CA ASN A 591 18.87 14.11 22.92
C ASN A 591 17.34 14.22 22.83
N THR A 592 16.79 15.33 23.31
CA THR A 592 15.35 15.57 23.33
C THR A 592 14.75 15.53 21.91
N ILE A 593 15.40 16.13 20.93
CA ILE A 593 14.96 16.06 19.52
C ILE A 593 14.99 14.62 19.02
N HIS A 594 16.09 13.90 19.27
CA HIS A 594 16.26 12.53 18.81
C HIS A 594 15.17 11.59 19.35
N ASP A 595 14.96 11.61 20.67
CA ASP A 595 14.01 10.76 21.36
C ASP A 595 12.57 11.03 20.88
N ASN A 596 12.18 12.30 20.79
CA ASN A 596 10.81 12.65 20.43
C ASN A 596 10.50 12.45 18.93
N ILE A 597 11.52 12.45 18.06
CA ILE A 597 11.33 12.11 16.63
C ILE A 597 11.15 10.60 16.46
N ILE A 598 11.94 9.77 17.14
CA ILE A 598 11.81 8.30 17.07
C ILE A 598 10.41 7.85 17.51
N LEU A 599 9.89 8.49 18.55
CA LEU A 599 8.59 8.14 19.11
C LEU A 599 7.41 8.68 18.31
N ASN A 600 7.63 9.72 17.50
CA ASN A 600 6.58 10.35 16.72
C ASN A 600 6.28 9.51 15.48
N LYS A 601 5.28 8.62 15.58
CA LYS A 601 4.83 7.76 14.47
C LYS A 601 4.21 8.57 13.34
N ASN A 602 3.83 9.82 13.59
CA ASN A 602 3.32 10.79 12.62
C ASN A 602 4.41 11.71 12.04
N ALA A 603 5.71 11.41 12.22
CA ALA A 603 6.81 12.22 11.69
C ALA A 603 6.70 12.49 10.17
N SER A 604 6.03 11.63 9.41
CA SER A 604 5.73 11.83 7.98
C SER A 604 4.80 13.01 7.69
N ASN A 605 3.98 13.43 8.66
CA ASN A 605 3.02 14.53 8.55
C ASN A 605 3.59 15.91 8.96
N MET A 606 4.90 16.01 9.24
CA MET A 606 5.55 17.29 9.52
C MET A 606 5.46 18.24 8.33
N SER A 607 5.12 19.51 8.60
CA SER A 607 5.08 20.56 7.60
C SER A 607 6.45 20.79 6.95
N THR A 608 6.44 21.36 5.74
CA THR A 608 7.65 21.72 5.00
C THR A 608 8.55 22.64 5.82
N PHE A 609 7.95 23.58 6.55
CA PHE A 609 8.67 24.54 7.37
C PHE A 609 9.42 23.85 8.52
N VAL A 610 8.75 22.99 9.30
CA VAL A 610 9.36 22.25 10.42
C VAL A 610 10.51 21.37 9.92
N ARG A 611 10.34 20.73 8.76
CA ARG A 611 11.40 19.94 8.12
C ARG A 611 12.63 20.78 7.74
N ASN A 612 12.42 21.99 7.23
CA ASN A 612 13.51 22.89 6.85
C ASN A 612 14.30 23.39 8.06
N ILE A 613 13.63 23.78 9.16
CA ILE A 613 14.33 24.19 10.40
C ILE A 613 15.03 23.01 11.08
N MET A 614 14.45 21.80 11.02
CA MET A 614 15.09 20.58 11.51
C MET A 614 16.40 20.30 10.76
N ARG A 615 16.37 20.36 9.41
CA ARG A 615 17.57 20.22 8.58
C ARG A 615 18.63 21.28 8.89
N TYR A 616 18.19 22.51 9.17
CA TYR A 616 19.11 23.56 9.58
C TYR A 616 19.79 23.23 10.92
N SER A 617 19.04 22.70 11.90
CA SER A 617 19.57 22.24 13.19
C SER A 617 20.58 21.09 13.03
N GLU A 618 20.31 20.11 12.16
CA GLU A 618 21.22 19.01 11.85
C GLU A 618 22.55 19.52 11.29
N ARG A 619 22.49 20.52 10.39
CA ARG A 619 23.69 21.13 9.84
C ARG A 619 24.52 21.80 10.93
N ILE A 620 23.89 22.54 11.84
CA ILE A 620 24.58 23.16 12.98
C ILE A 620 25.30 22.10 13.81
N LEU A 621 24.62 21.00 14.15
CA LEU A 621 25.21 19.89 14.90
C LEU A 621 26.45 19.29 14.20
N VAL A 622 26.44 19.16 12.87
CA VAL A 622 27.62 18.70 12.10
C VAL A 622 28.72 19.76 12.08
N MET A 623 28.40 21.06 12.01
CA MET A 623 29.39 22.14 12.02
C MET A 623 30.10 22.28 13.37
N VAL A 624 29.38 22.12 14.49
CA VAL A 624 29.95 22.21 15.84
C VAL A 624 30.65 20.93 16.30
N GLN A 625 30.47 19.81 15.58
CA GLN A 625 31.08 18.51 15.90
C GLN A 625 32.57 18.59 16.25
N PRO A 626 33.44 19.24 15.45
CA PRO A 626 34.87 19.30 15.75
C PRO A 626 35.16 20.04 17.06
N THR A 627 34.48 21.17 17.29
CA THR A 627 34.62 22.00 18.50
C THR A 627 34.15 21.24 19.75
N VAL A 628 33.01 20.56 19.66
CA VAL A 628 32.47 19.70 20.74
C VAL A 628 33.45 18.58 21.08
N ALA A 629 34.01 17.91 20.08
CA ALA A 629 34.97 16.83 20.30
C ALA A 629 36.26 17.33 20.97
N GLU A 630 36.77 18.49 20.56
CA GLU A 630 37.94 19.12 21.18
C GLU A 630 37.66 19.55 22.62
N PHE A 631 36.49 20.17 22.88
CA PHE A 631 36.09 20.61 24.22
C PHE A 631 35.94 19.43 25.18
N LEU A 632 35.26 18.35 24.76
CA LEU A 632 35.07 17.15 25.58
C LEU A 632 36.40 16.46 25.90
N GLN A 633 37.35 16.45 24.96
CA GLN A 633 38.70 15.93 25.21
C GLN A 633 39.46 16.80 26.21
N LYS A 634 39.39 18.14 26.08
CA LYS A 634 40.05 19.08 27.01
C LYS A 634 39.48 18.98 28.43
N THR A 635 38.17 18.82 28.58
CA THR A 635 37.47 18.74 29.88
C THR A 635 37.39 17.33 30.46
N SER A 636 38.10 16.35 29.87
CA SER A 636 38.05 14.95 30.31
C SER A 636 36.62 14.39 30.42
N TYR A 637 35.72 14.84 29.54
CA TYR A 637 34.31 14.43 29.47
C TYR A 637 33.47 14.78 30.72
N GLU A 638 33.85 15.79 31.51
CA GLU A 638 33.10 16.24 32.70
C GLU A 638 31.63 16.55 32.41
N SER A 639 31.37 17.44 31.44
CA SER A 639 30.00 17.79 31.01
C SER A 639 29.18 16.59 30.54
N LEU A 640 29.82 15.56 29.98
CA LEU A 640 29.14 14.33 29.61
C LEU A 640 28.75 13.50 30.84
N ASN A 641 29.65 13.40 31.83
CA ASN A 641 29.36 12.70 33.09
C ASN A 641 28.25 13.41 33.86
N ASP A 642 28.25 14.75 33.88
CA ASP A 642 27.21 15.56 34.48
C ASP A 642 25.87 15.36 33.77
N PHE A 643 25.87 15.33 32.42
CA PHE A 643 24.67 15.02 31.64
C PHE A 643 24.11 13.64 32.01
N VAL A 644 24.97 12.62 32.04
CA VAL A 644 24.59 11.24 32.41
C VAL A 644 24.04 11.20 33.83
N THR A 645 24.66 11.91 34.77
CA THR A 645 24.25 11.92 36.18
C THR A 645 22.91 12.64 36.37
N ASN A 646 22.72 13.78 35.71
CA ASN A 646 21.51 14.60 35.85
C ASN A 646 20.30 14.00 35.11
N TYR A 647 20.50 13.41 33.92
CA TYR A 647 19.42 12.81 33.14
C TYR A 647 19.16 11.33 33.49
N TRP A 648 20.15 10.62 34.02
CA TRP A 648 20.09 9.18 34.32
C TRP A 648 20.72 8.85 35.67
N ALA A 649 20.09 9.31 36.76
CA ALA A 649 20.57 9.24 38.15
C ALA A 649 20.98 7.84 38.69
N VAL A 650 20.66 6.74 37.99
CA VAL A 650 20.90 5.35 38.45
C VAL A 650 22.19 4.73 37.89
N ILE A 651 22.85 5.36 36.91
CA ILE A 651 23.98 4.75 36.21
C ILE A 651 25.30 5.02 36.95
N ARG A 652 25.80 4.02 37.69
CA ARG A 652 27.12 4.06 38.38
C ARG A 652 28.31 3.61 37.51
N THR A 653 28.11 3.30 36.23
CA THR A 653 29.14 2.73 35.35
C THR A 653 29.48 3.62 34.15
N LYS A 654 30.76 3.62 33.78
CA LYS A 654 31.35 4.38 32.66
C LYS A 654 30.72 3.95 31.32
N GLY A 655 29.66 4.64 30.89
CA GLY A 655 29.02 4.40 29.59
C GLY A 655 29.91 4.82 28.41
N ALA A 656 29.96 3.98 27.37
CA ALA A 656 30.68 4.26 26.12
C ALA A 656 29.74 4.88 25.08
N MET A 657 29.94 6.17 24.81
CA MET A 657 29.16 6.96 23.87
C MET A 657 29.44 6.61 22.40
N LYS A 658 28.40 6.57 21.55
CA LYS A 658 28.55 6.31 20.11
C LYS A 658 28.45 7.57 19.23
N ASN A 659 27.57 8.54 19.53
CA ASN A 659 27.43 9.75 18.72
C ASN A 659 26.68 10.92 19.42
N CYS A 660 27.41 11.91 19.98
CA CYS A 660 26.82 13.12 20.60
C CYS A 660 25.88 13.90 19.66
N ILE A 661 26.23 13.93 18.37
CA ILE A 661 25.63 14.81 17.35
C ILE A 661 24.30 14.25 16.87
N ARG A 662 24.12 12.93 16.94
CA ARG A 662 22.83 12.31 16.63
C ARG A 662 21.88 12.29 17.83
N GLY A 663 22.31 12.76 19.01
CA GLY A 663 21.55 12.57 20.24
C GLY A 663 21.41 11.10 20.64
N THR A 664 22.22 10.19 20.08
CA THR A 664 22.14 8.75 20.40
C THR A 664 23.07 8.43 21.57
N PHE A 665 22.50 8.18 22.75
CA PHE A 665 23.24 7.75 23.93
C PHE A 665 23.04 6.26 24.16
N LEU A 666 24.16 5.54 24.23
CA LEU A 666 24.18 4.13 24.58
C LEU A 666 24.93 3.97 25.89
N VAL A 667 24.34 3.29 26.85
CA VAL A 667 25.04 2.78 28.03
C VAL A 667 25.01 1.26 27.93
N ASP A 668 26.17 0.62 28.09
CA ASP A 668 26.34 -0.83 27.92
C ASP A 668 25.77 -1.40 26.60
N ARG A 669 25.86 -0.60 25.52
CA ARG A 669 25.33 -0.89 24.16
C ARG A 669 23.79 -0.91 24.07
N MET A 670 23.08 -0.38 25.06
CA MET A 670 21.62 -0.26 25.09
C MET A 670 21.18 1.19 24.89
N THR A 671 20.11 1.41 24.10
CA THR A 671 19.42 2.71 24.00
C THR A 671 18.69 3.00 25.30
N ILE A 672 18.90 4.14 25.92
CA ILE A 672 18.22 4.52 27.18
C ILE A 672 17.08 5.48 26.86
N GLY A 673 16.02 5.51 27.67
CA GLY A 673 14.86 6.37 27.49
C GLY A 673 13.65 5.55 27.08
N PHE A 674 13.73 4.80 25.99
CA PHE A 674 12.60 4.04 25.45
C PHE A 674 12.98 2.61 25.06
N LEU A 675 11.98 1.73 25.06
CA LEU A 675 12.16 0.33 24.64
C LEU A 675 12.53 0.27 23.15
N PRO A 676 13.53 -0.54 22.77
CA PRO A 676 13.91 -0.71 21.37
C PRO A 676 12.79 -1.36 20.56
N GLU A 677 12.79 -1.11 19.25
CA GLU A 677 11.79 -1.64 18.31
C GLU A 677 11.66 -3.18 18.37
N LYS A 678 12.78 -3.87 18.64
CA LYS A 678 12.80 -5.33 18.83
C LYS A 678 11.86 -5.82 19.94
N ILE A 679 11.60 -5.00 20.95
CA ILE A 679 10.70 -5.32 22.07
C ILE A 679 9.29 -4.83 21.75
N THR A 680 9.15 -3.59 21.27
CA THR A 680 7.82 -2.98 21.05
C THR A 680 7.06 -3.58 19.86
N THR A 681 7.75 -4.26 18.93
CA THR A 681 7.14 -5.01 17.82
C THR A 681 6.91 -6.49 18.14
N ASP A 682 7.39 -6.99 19.28
CA ASP A 682 7.21 -8.37 19.67
C ASP A 682 5.73 -8.68 19.93
N THR A 683 5.25 -9.81 19.43
CA THR A 683 3.85 -10.24 19.55
C THR A 683 3.36 -10.29 21.00
N LEU A 684 4.22 -10.67 21.95
CA LEU A 684 3.87 -10.74 23.36
C LEU A 684 3.70 -9.35 23.97
N PHE A 685 4.58 -8.41 23.61
CA PHE A 685 4.47 -7.02 24.03
C PHE A 685 3.21 -6.36 23.47
N VAL A 686 2.98 -6.49 22.15
CA VAL A 686 1.82 -5.89 21.48
C VAL A 686 0.51 -6.47 22.00
N ARG A 687 0.45 -7.77 22.33
CA ARG A 687 -0.76 -8.39 22.87
C ARG A 687 -1.20 -7.78 24.19
N VAL A 688 -0.26 -7.54 25.11
CA VAL A 688 -0.56 -7.08 26.48
C VAL A 688 -0.52 -5.55 26.58
N PHE A 689 0.53 -4.92 26.07
CA PHE A 689 0.78 -3.49 26.21
C PHE A 689 0.34 -2.67 24.98
N GLY A 690 0.01 -3.31 23.86
CA GLY A 690 -0.46 -2.62 22.66
C GLY A 690 0.58 -1.63 22.14
N ASN A 691 0.19 -0.35 22.10
CA ASN A 691 1.05 0.77 21.67
C ASN A 691 1.60 1.59 22.86
N CYS A 692 1.54 1.07 24.10
CA CYS A 692 2.06 1.77 25.26
C CYS A 692 3.56 2.04 25.11
N ILE A 693 3.97 3.25 25.50
CA ILE A 693 5.37 3.70 25.45
C ILE A 693 5.84 3.78 26.89
N PHE A 694 6.79 2.92 27.24
CA PHE A 694 7.42 2.93 28.55
C PHE A 694 8.69 3.76 28.50
N GLU A 695 8.80 4.72 29.42
CA GLU A 695 10.10 5.30 29.77
C GLU A 695 10.90 4.27 30.57
N VAL A 696 12.07 3.89 30.06
CA VAL A 696 12.91 2.83 30.62
C VAL A 696 14.34 3.26 30.87
N GLN A 697 14.96 2.58 31.83
CA GLN A 697 16.37 2.69 32.17
C GLN A 697 17.03 1.31 32.15
N SER A 698 18.36 1.27 32.20
CA SER A 698 19.10 0.01 32.33
C SER A 698 18.82 -0.60 33.70
N GLY A 699 18.45 -1.89 33.72
CA GLY A 699 18.35 -2.68 34.94
C GLY A 699 19.71 -3.09 35.51
N GLU A 700 19.67 -3.77 36.65
CA GLU A 700 20.88 -4.30 37.33
C GLU A 700 21.56 -5.42 36.53
N SER A 701 20.79 -6.13 35.70
CA SER A 701 21.30 -7.19 34.82
C SER A 701 21.62 -6.63 33.42
N PRO A 702 22.64 -7.17 32.71
CA PRO A 702 22.96 -6.75 31.34
C PRO A 702 21.80 -7.03 30.37
N GLN A 703 21.53 -6.11 29.43
CA GLN A 703 20.48 -6.23 28.41
C GLN A 703 19.04 -6.23 28.94
N THR A 704 18.82 -5.61 30.11
CA THR A 704 17.51 -5.58 30.78
C THR A 704 17.02 -4.15 30.92
N TYR A 705 15.78 -3.90 30.51
CA TYR A 705 15.13 -2.58 30.60
C TYR A 705 14.15 -2.57 31.75
N ILE A 706 14.21 -1.58 32.64
CA ILE A 706 13.27 -1.41 33.76
C ILE A 706 12.50 -0.11 33.55
N THR A 707 11.19 -0.11 33.82
CA THR A 707 10.38 1.12 33.78
C THR A 707 10.85 2.13 34.82
N LYS A 708 11.01 3.40 34.43
CA LYS A 708 11.34 4.49 35.36
C LYS A 708 10.19 4.73 36.35
N ASN A 709 8.98 4.76 35.81
CA ASN A 709 7.76 5.00 36.58
C ASN A 709 7.15 3.69 37.08
N THR A 710 6.36 3.82 38.13
CA THR A 710 5.54 2.75 38.69
C THR A 710 4.13 2.84 38.13
N TYR A 711 3.41 1.72 38.06
CA TYR A 711 2.07 1.63 37.47
C TYR A 711 1.14 0.77 38.35
N PRO A 712 -0.18 1.04 38.43
CA PRO A 712 -0.94 2.25 38.05
C PRO A 712 -1.24 3.16 39.26
N ASP A 713 -1.19 4.49 39.03
CA ASP A 713 -1.53 5.68 39.86
C ASP A 713 -1.12 5.76 41.36
N ASP A 714 -1.04 4.65 42.09
CA ASP A 714 -0.77 4.56 43.54
C ASP A 714 0.54 3.81 43.88
N GLY A 715 1.51 3.78 42.97
CA GLY A 715 2.94 3.60 43.32
C GLY A 715 3.48 2.18 43.52
N LYS A 716 2.82 1.10 43.06
CA LYS A 716 3.12 -0.26 43.57
C LYS A 716 3.95 -1.21 42.69
N VAL A 717 4.04 -1.01 41.37
CA VAL A 717 4.62 -2.03 40.46
C VAL A 717 5.56 -1.45 39.39
N GLN A 718 6.66 -2.14 39.11
CA GLN A 718 7.60 -1.88 38.00
C GLN A 718 7.64 -3.05 37.02
N TYR A 719 7.86 -2.76 35.73
CA TYR A 719 8.05 -3.78 34.70
C TYR A 719 9.50 -3.84 34.25
N GLU A 720 10.00 -5.06 34.04
CA GLU A 720 11.32 -5.36 33.52
C GLU A 720 11.18 -6.17 32.22
N PHE A 721 11.93 -5.76 31.19
CA PHE A 721 11.91 -6.33 29.85
C PHE A 721 13.30 -6.85 29.49
N TYR A 722 13.40 -8.15 29.21
CA TYR A 722 14.62 -8.81 28.81
C TYR A 722 14.44 -9.49 27.46
N PHE A 723 15.26 -9.13 26.47
CA PHE A 723 15.23 -9.79 25.16
C PHE A 723 16.40 -10.76 25.02
N ASN A 724 16.09 -12.06 24.93
CA ASN A 724 17.11 -13.08 24.74
C ASN A 724 17.48 -13.22 23.25
N ASP A 725 18.59 -12.60 22.83
CA ASP A 725 19.05 -12.64 21.43
C ASP A 725 19.28 -14.06 20.88
N ARG A 726 19.68 -15.02 21.73
CA ARG A 726 19.95 -16.41 21.29
C ARG A 726 18.68 -17.19 21.02
N LYS A 727 17.67 -17.02 21.88
CA LYS A 727 16.37 -17.70 21.76
C LYS A 727 15.33 -16.88 20.98
N LYS A 728 15.67 -15.64 20.62
CA LYS A 728 14.76 -14.63 20.03
C LYS A 728 13.43 -14.55 20.78
N ARG A 729 13.50 -14.44 22.11
CA ARG A 729 12.34 -14.46 22.98
C ARG A 729 12.39 -13.30 23.97
N LEU A 730 11.28 -12.57 24.04
CA LEU A 730 11.03 -11.55 25.05
C LEU A 730 10.58 -12.21 26.36
N ILE A 731 11.17 -11.77 27.47
CA ILE A 731 10.75 -12.09 28.83
C ILE A 731 10.30 -10.78 29.47
N ILE A 732 9.10 -10.77 30.04
CA ILE A 732 8.53 -9.62 30.74
C ILE A 732 8.27 -10.05 32.18
N THR A 733 8.86 -9.32 33.12
CA THR A 733 8.71 -9.53 34.56
C THR A 733 8.07 -8.29 35.19
N GLU A 734 7.20 -8.54 36.14
CA GLU A 734 6.54 -7.54 36.96
C GLU A 734 7.10 -7.69 38.38
N ARG A 735 7.52 -6.58 38.99
CA ARG A 735 8.01 -6.55 40.36
C ARG A 735 7.20 -5.56 41.19
N HIS A 736 6.60 -6.04 42.26
CA HIS A 736 5.94 -5.19 43.25
C HIS A 736 7.00 -4.56 44.18
N ILE A 737 6.98 -3.25 44.38
CA ILE A 737 8.05 -2.55 45.11
C ILE A 737 8.02 -2.85 46.62
N GLU A 738 6.84 -2.88 47.22
CA GLU A 738 6.71 -3.08 48.69
C GLU A 738 6.87 -4.55 49.11
N THR A 739 6.18 -5.47 48.44
CA THR A 739 6.20 -6.90 48.78
C THR A 739 7.37 -7.66 48.15
N ASN A 740 8.03 -7.06 47.15
CA ASN A 740 9.04 -7.70 46.30
C ASN A 740 8.55 -9.00 45.64
N GLU A 741 7.24 -9.12 45.44
CA GLU A 741 6.64 -10.20 44.67
C GLU A 741 6.96 -10.03 43.19
N ILE A 742 7.32 -11.13 42.53
CA ILE A 742 7.74 -11.15 41.13
C ILE A 742 6.77 -12.01 40.35
N PHE A 743 6.14 -11.41 39.36
CA PHE A 743 5.30 -12.11 38.40
C PHE A 743 5.98 -12.16 37.03
N GLN A 744 5.92 -13.30 36.36
CA GLN A 744 6.45 -13.44 35.00
C GLN A 744 5.31 -13.66 34.01
N LEU A 745 5.30 -12.89 32.92
CA LEU A 745 4.33 -13.09 31.84
C LEU A 745 4.67 -14.37 31.06
N ILE A 746 3.72 -15.30 31.02
CA ILE A 746 3.82 -16.52 30.23
C ILE A 746 3.22 -16.25 28.85
N PRO A 747 3.92 -16.60 27.74
CA PRO A 747 3.35 -16.54 26.42
C PRO A 747 2.11 -17.43 26.30
N HIS A 748 1.04 -16.88 25.74
CA HIS A 748 -0.22 -17.60 25.51
C HIS A 748 -0.04 -18.89 24.70
N ASP A 749 0.97 -18.94 23.81
CA ASP A 749 1.30 -20.12 23.00
C ASP A 749 1.64 -21.36 23.84
N CYS A 750 2.10 -21.17 25.09
CA CYS A 750 2.41 -22.28 25.99
C CYS A 750 1.16 -23.06 26.43
N PHE A 751 -0.03 -22.47 26.32
CA PHE A 751 -1.30 -23.10 26.71
C PHE A 751 -2.12 -23.60 25.53
N LEU A 752 -1.61 -23.47 24.29
CA LEU A 752 -2.25 -24.04 23.10
C LEU A 752 -2.37 -25.56 23.27
N ASP A 753 -3.56 -26.09 22.98
CA ASP A 753 -3.95 -27.50 23.14
C ASP A 753 -3.98 -28.03 24.59
N GLU A 754 -3.50 -27.29 25.59
CA GLU A 754 -3.56 -27.66 27.01
C GLU A 754 -4.79 -27.07 27.71
N LEU A 755 -5.13 -25.81 27.42
CA LEU A 755 -6.29 -25.12 27.99
C LEU A 755 -7.33 -24.80 26.91
N PRO A 756 -8.63 -24.77 27.27
CA PRO A 756 -9.67 -24.27 26.37
C PRO A 756 -9.41 -22.82 25.93
N ASP A 757 -9.82 -22.47 24.71
CA ASP A 757 -9.49 -21.19 24.07
C ASP A 757 -9.87 -19.98 24.93
N THR A 758 -11.00 -20.02 25.63
CA THR A 758 -11.47 -18.95 26.52
C THR A 758 -10.43 -18.51 27.56
N PHE A 759 -9.68 -19.47 28.09
CA PHE A 759 -8.65 -19.22 29.10
C PHE A 759 -7.38 -18.62 28.47
N VAL A 760 -7.15 -18.85 27.18
CA VAL A 760 -5.96 -18.42 26.44
C VAL A 760 -6.20 -17.09 25.71
N SER A 761 -7.31 -16.98 24.97
CA SER A 761 -7.61 -15.89 24.06
C SER A 761 -8.11 -14.61 24.75
N LYS A 762 -8.75 -14.73 25.91
CA LYS A 762 -9.36 -13.58 26.63
C LYS A 762 -8.51 -13.03 27.79
N HIS A 763 -7.42 -13.70 28.16
CA HIS A 763 -6.64 -13.37 29.35
C HIS A 763 -5.15 -13.25 29.04
N SER A 764 -4.44 -12.50 29.89
CA SER A 764 -2.98 -12.54 30.01
C SER A 764 -2.58 -13.41 31.20
N HIS A 765 -1.48 -14.16 31.09
CA HIS A 765 -1.11 -15.21 32.05
C HIS A 765 0.12 -14.80 32.85
N TRP A 766 -0.05 -14.54 34.13
CA TRP A 766 1.01 -14.06 35.01
C TRP A 766 1.37 -15.11 36.06
N MET A 767 2.58 -15.64 36.00
CA MET A 767 3.09 -16.61 36.97
C MET A 767 3.60 -15.92 38.22
N ASP A 768 3.02 -16.23 39.38
CA ASP A 768 3.67 -15.97 40.66
C ASP A 768 4.83 -16.97 40.85
N ILE A 769 6.06 -16.47 40.80
CA ILE A 769 7.27 -17.30 40.89
C ILE A 769 7.38 -17.97 42.27
N LYS A 770 6.84 -17.35 43.33
CA LYS A 770 6.97 -17.84 44.71
C LYS A 770 5.91 -18.88 45.04
N ASN A 771 4.66 -18.63 44.65
CA ASN A 771 3.53 -19.50 44.99
C ASN A 771 3.17 -20.50 43.88
N GLU A 772 3.81 -20.43 42.71
CA GLU A 772 3.59 -21.30 41.55
C GLU A 772 2.12 -21.33 41.08
N ASN A 773 1.47 -20.18 41.16
CA ASN A 773 0.11 -19.96 40.70
C ASN A 773 0.12 -19.06 39.46
N ILE A 774 -0.71 -19.39 38.47
CA ILE A 774 -0.89 -18.58 37.27
C ILE A 774 -2.18 -17.77 37.42
N GLU A 775 -2.04 -16.45 37.41
CA GLU A 775 -3.15 -15.51 37.42
C GLU A 775 -3.60 -15.20 35.99
N PHE A 776 -4.91 -15.33 35.76
CA PHE A 776 -5.55 -14.95 34.50
C PHE A 776 -6.04 -13.52 34.65
N ARG A 777 -5.27 -12.56 34.14
CA ARG A 777 -5.58 -11.12 34.18
C ARG A 777 -6.24 -10.68 32.86
N PRO A 778 -6.83 -9.47 32.78
CA PRO A 778 -7.32 -8.93 31.51
C PRO A 778 -6.23 -8.96 30.44
N ILE A 779 -6.62 -9.07 29.17
CA ILE A 779 -5.65 -9.23 28.08
C ILE A 779 -4.85 -7.96 27.84
N ARG A 780 -5.47 -6.78 27.96
CA ARG A 780 -4.81 -5.49 27.72
C ARG A 780 -4.50 -4.77 29.03
N PHE A 781 -3.29 -4.25 29.12
CA PHE A 781 -2.78 -3.42 30.23
C PHE A 781 -3.62 -2.16 30.50
N GLN A 782 -4.33 -1.66 29.49
CA GLN A 782 -5.15 -0.43 29.57
C GLN A 782 -6.56 -0.69 30.14
N GLU A 783 -6.94 -1.95 30.34
CA GLU A 783 -8.25 -2.27 30.91
C GLU A 783 -8.30 -1.93 32.41
N PRO A 784 -9.45 -1.44 32.91
CA PRO A 784 -9.61 -1.13 34.33
C PRO A 784 -9.35 -2.36 35.20
N ASP A 785 -8.72 -2.14 36.36
CA ASP A 785 -8.37 -3.19 37.32
C ASP A 785 -7.46 -4.30 36.76
N PHE A 786 -6.60 -4.02 35.77
CA PHE A 786 -5.66 -5.02 35.20
C PHE A 786 -4.91 -5.87 36.23
N LEU A 787 -4.46 -5.26 37.34
CA LEU A 787 -3.77 -5.97 38.43
C LEU A 787 -4.70 -6.69 39.41
N ASN A 788 -5.92 -6.18 39.62
CA ASN A 788 -6.83 -6.65 40.67
C ASN A 788 -7.84 -7.68 40.16
N ASN A 789 -8.23 -7.58 38.89
CA ASN A 789 -9.21 -8.45 38.27
C ASN A 789 -8.57 -9.79 37.89
N LYS A 790 -8.73 -10.78 38.77
CA LYS A 790 -8.15 -12.13 38.63
C LYS A 790 -9.29 -13.16 38.60
N PRO A 791 -10.09 -13.26 37.54
CA PRO A 791 -11.25 -14.16 37.49
C PRO A 791 -10.88 -15.63 37.73
N TYR A 792 -9.68 -16.04 37.35
CA TYR A 792 -9.19 -17.41 37.52
C TYR A 792 -7.76 -17.43 38.04
N ILE A 793 -7.49 -18.38 38.94
CA ILE A 793 -6.14 -18.69 39.42
C ILE A 793 -5.93 -20.19 39.25
N LEU A 794 -4.91 -20.58 38.48
CA LEU A 794 -4.51 -21.97 38.27
C LEU A 794 -3.32 -22.29 39.18
N SER A 795 -3.49 -23.27 40.06
CA SER A 795 -2.39 -23.77 40.89
C SER A 795 -1.69 -24.93 40.19
N ILE A 796 -0.42 -24.77 39.82
CA ILE A 796 0.33 -25.78 39.06
C ILE A 796 0.49 -27.08 39.85
N ASN A 797 0.70 -26.96 41.16
CA ASN A 797 0.94 -28.10 42.04
C ASN A 797 -0.28 -29.01 42.20
N THR A 798 -1.49 -28.46 42.05
CA THR A 798 -2.73 -29.19 42.29
C THR A 798 -3.59 -29.38 41.05
N GLY A 799 -3.38 -28.57 40.00
CA GLY A 799 -4.20 -28.55 38.79
C GLY A 799 -5.58 -27.92 38.96
N TYR A 800 -5.91 -27.37 40.14
CA TYR A 800 -7.20 -26.73 40.39
C TYR A 800 -7.25 -25.31 39.84
N ILE A 801 -8.43 -24.92 39.35
CA ILE A 801 -8.75 -23.54 39.00
C ILE A 801 -9.70 -22.99 40.06
N THR A 802 -9.29 -21.94 40.75
CA THR A 802 -10.13 -21.23 41.73
C THR A 802 -10.66 -19.95 41.12
N THR A 803 -11.96 -19.69 41.30
CA THR A 803 -12.60 -18.42 40.91
C THR A 803 -12.62 -17.44 42.09
N THR A 804 -12.37 -16.16 41.83
CA THR A 804 -12.24 -15.14 42.89
C THR A 804 -13.55 -14.69 43.55
N VAL A 805 -14.71 -15.02 42.97
CA VAL A 805 -16.02 -14.52 43.45
C VAL A 805 -16.63 -15.41 44.54
N ASP A 806 -16.50 -16.74 44.43
CA ASP A 806 -17.27 -17.67 45.27
C ASP A 806 -16.41 -18.57 46.19
N ASN A 807 -15.07 -18.51 46.10
CA ASN A 807 -14.16 -19.49 46.76
C ASN A 807 -14.45 -20.97 46.41
N ASP A 808 -15.32 -21.22 45.43
CA ASP A 808 -15.61 -22.56 44.94
C ASP A 808 -14.42 -23.09 44.15
N LYS A 809 -13.86 -24.21 44.63
CA LYS A 809 -12.84 -24.96 43.92
C LYS A 809 -13.52 -25.76 42.83
N GLN A 810 -13.29 -25.36 41.58
CA GLN A 810 -13.78 -26.10 40.43
C GLN A 810 -12.63 -26.83 39.75
N THR A 811 -12.90 -28.04 39.30
CA THR A 811 -11.92 -28.84 38.57
C THR A 811 -12.21 -28.74 37.08
N LEU A 812 -11.30 -28.17 36.31
CA LEU A 812 -11.38 -28.19 34.85
C LEU A 812 -11.12 -29.62 34.38
N VAL A 813 -12.11 -30.21 33.70
CA VAL A 813 -11.96 -31.53 33.11
C VAL A 813 -10.99 -31.44 31.95
N ASN A 814 -9.87 -32.15 32.05
CA ASN A 814 -8.87 -32.21 30.98
C ASN A 814 -9.51 -32.71 29.68
N GLN A 815 -9.31 -32.01 28.57
CA GLN A 815 -9.90 -32.36 27.27
C GLN A 815 -9.46 -33.75 26.76
N SER A 816 -8.33 -34.26 27.24
CA SER A 816 -7.86 -35.62 26.93
C SER A 816 -8.61 -36.72 27.69
N ALA A 817 -9.37 -36.39 28.74
CA ALA A 817 -10.10 -37.34 29.57
C ALA A 817 -11.19 -38.09 28.78
N THR A 818 -11.40 -39.35 29.13
CA THR A 818 -12.40 -40.22 28.47
C THR A 818 -13.82 -39.67 28.59
N LEU A 819 -14.17 -39.10 29.74
CA LEU A 819 -15.47 -38.47 29.99
C LEU A 819 -15.73 -37.32 29.00
N PHE A 820 -14.76 -36.40 28.88
CA PHE A 820 -14.85 -35.28 27.96
C PHE A 820 -15.00 -35.77 26.51
N LYS A 821 -14.13 -36.70 26.07
CA LYS A 821 -14.17 -37.25 24.71
C LYS A 821 -15.50 -37.94 24.38
N ASN A 822 -16.08 -38.69 25.33
CA ASN A 822 -17.35 -39.38 25.12
C ASN A 822 -18.52 -38.39 24.99
N LEU A 823 -18.63 -37.41 25.89
CA LEU A 823 -19.69 -36.40 25.83
C LEU A 823 -19.53 -35.48 24.60
N PHE A 824 -18.29 -35.07 24.31
CA PHE A 824 -17.97 -34.23 23.16
C PHE A 824 -18.31 -34.94 21.85
N SER A 825 -17.79 -36.15 21.63
CA SER A 825 -18.01 -36.90 20.37
C SER A 825 -19.48 -37.24 20.12
N ARG A 826 -20.25 -37.53 21.18
CA ARG A 826 -21.66 -37.91 21.07
C ARG A 826 -22.58 -36.72 20.79
N TYR A 827 -22.38 -35.59 21.47
CA TYR A 827 -23.32 -34.46 21.43
C TYR A 827 -22.70 -33.15 20.96
N PHE A 828 -21.57 -32.74 21.55
CA PHE A 828 -21.09 -31.37 21.39
C PHE A 828 -20.25 -31.12 20.13
N THR A 829 -19.77 -32.16 19.44
CA THR A 829 -19.22 -32.06 18.07
C THR A 829 -20.20 -31.46 17.08
N ARG A 830 -21.50 -31.57 17.36
CA ARG A 830 -22.58 -30.99 16.56
C ARG A 830 -22.73 -29.48 16.78
N LEU A 831 -22.21 -28.95 17.89
CA LEU A 831 -22.27 -27.55 18.26
C LEU A 831 -20.97 -26.81 18.05
N ASP A 832 -19.81 -27.35 18.46
CA ASP A 832 -18.51 -26.66 18.40
C ASP A 832 -17.28 -27.58 18.31
N ASP A 833 -16.15 -26.96 17.95
CA ASP A 833 -14.84 -27.60 17.94
C ASP A 833 -14.30 -27.73 19.37
N GLN A 834 -13.41 -28.69 19.57
CA GLN A 834 -12.91 -29.09 20.90
C GLN A 834 -12.38 -27.91 21.76
N PRO A 835 -11.61 -26.94 21.22
CA PRO A 835 -11.04 -25.86 22.04
C PRO A 835 -12.08 -24.91 22.64
N TYR A 836 -13.28 -24.83 22.04
CA TYR A 836 -14.35 -23.90 22.45
C TYR A 836 -15.37 -24.54 23.40
N ILE A 837 -15.16 -25.81 23.79
CA ILE A 837 -15.98 -26.50 24.78
C ILE A 837 -15.10 -26.85 25.97
N TYR A 838 -15.55 -26.42 27.16
CA TYR A 838 -14.89 -26.76 28.41
C TYR A 838 -15.89 -27.26 29.45
N MET A 839 -15.42 -28.10 30.37
CA MET A 839 -16.25 -28.72 31.40
C MET A 839 -15.64 -28.46 32.77
N MET A 840 -16.44 -27.96 33.69
CA MET A 840 -16.05 -27.67 35.08
C MET A 840 -16.85 -28.59 36.00
N GLY A 841 -16.17 -29.36 36.84
CA GLY A 841 -16.81 -30.21 37.86
C GLY A 841 -16.71 -29.59 39.25
N ASN A 842 -17.77 -29.76 40.04
CA ASN A 842 -17.75 -29.43 41.47
C ASN A 842 -16.96 -30.47 42.28
N ASP A 843 -16.62 -30.12 43.52
CA ASP A 843 -15.70 -30.89 44.38
C ASP A 843 -16.16 -32.33 44.63
N LEU A 844 -15.22 -33.28 44.68
CA LEU A 844 -15.44 -34.74 44.68
C LEU A 844 -16.15 -35.29 45.95
N TYR A 845 -16.51 -34.44 46.89
CA TYR A 845 -17.09 -34.80 48.19
C TYR A 845 -18.60 -34.58 48.29
N GLU A 846 -19.25 -34.04 47.25
CA GLU A 846 -20.71 -33.94 47.18
C GLU A 846 -21.36 -35.23 46.65
N ALA A 847 -22.55 -35.55 47.16
CA ALA A 847 -23.25 -36.80 46.84
C ALA A 847 -23.73 -36.90 45.38
N ASP A 848 -23.79 -35.79 44.66
CA ASP A 848 -24.14 -35.70 43.24
C ASP A 848 -23.01 -35.00 42.47
N ILE A 849 -22.33 -35.74 41.57
CA ILE A 849 -21.32 -35.15 40.68
C ILE A 849 -22.05 -34.39 39.56
N ILE A 850 -21.98 -33.06 39.63
CA ILE A 850 -22.52 -32.14 38.63
C ILE A 850 -21.36 -31.58 37.80
N ILE A 851 -21.49 -31.67 36.48
CA ILE A 851 -20.51 -31.13 35.52
C ILE A 851 -21.19 -30.04 34.69
N HIS A 852 -20.65 -28.83 34.79
CA HIS A 852 -21.06 -27.70 33.99
C HIS A 852 -20.28 -27.69 32.67
N ILE A 853 -20.99 -27.82 31.55
CA ILE A 853 -20.42 -27.86 30.21
C ILE A 853 -20.70 -26.52 29.54
N HIS A 854 -19.67 -25.86 29.06
CA HIS A 854 -19.75 -24.51 28.49
C HIS A 854 -19.30 -24.52 27.04
N ALA A 855 -20.18 -24.10 26.13
CA ALA A 855 -19.84 -23.77 24.75
C ALA A 855 -19.46 -22.28 24.68
N SER A 856 -18.19 -21.98 24.89
CA SER A 856 -17.72 -20.63 25.22
C SER A 856 -17.95 -19.59 24.14
N ARG A 857 -17.90 -20.02 22.88
CA ARG A 857 -18.12 -19.17 21.71
C ARG A 857 -19.61 -18.82 21.54
N LEU A 858 -20.50 -19.78 21.75
CA LEU A 858 -21.96 -19.61 21.61
C LEU A 858 -22.62 -19.00 22.86
N GLY A 859 -21.92 -19.02 24.00
CA GLY A 859 -22.47 -18.55 25.27
C GLY A 859 -23.59 -19.43 25.82
N ILE A 860 -23.61 -20.72 25.45
CA ILE A 860 -24.61 -21.71 25.91
C ILE A 860 -23.96 -22.62 26.95
N ALA A 861 -24.68 -22.97 28.00
CA ALA A 861 -24.23 -23.87 29.05
C ALA A 861 -25.19 -25.04 29.30
N PHE A 862 -24.63 -26.18 29.67
CA PHE A 862 -25.37 -27.39 30.00
C PHE A 862 -24.91 -27.93 31.35
N GLU A 863 -25.78 -28.66 32.00
CA GLU A 863 -25.51 -29.31 33.27
C GLU A 863 -25.68 -30.83 33.09
N TYR A 864 -24.59 -31.56 33.27
CA TYR A 864 -24.59 -33.02 33.25
C TYR A 864 -24.60 -33.55 34.68
N ASN A 865 -25.64 -34.31 35.00
CA ASN A 865 -25.78 -34.98 36.27
C ASN A 865 -25.40 -36.46 36.11
N ALA A 866 -24.30 -36.88 36.75
CA ALA A 866 -23.74 -38.22 36.57
C ALA A 866 -24.64 -39.35 37.11
N THR A 867 -25.50 -39.07 38.11
CA THR A 867 -26.40 -40.04 38.73
C THR A 867 -27.63 -40.35 37.85
N THR A 868 -28.14 -39.36 37.13
CA THR A 868 -29.30 -39.50 36.23
C THR A 868 -28.93 -39.72 34.78
N ASN A 869 -27.68 -39.45 34.39
CA ASN A 869 -27.19 -39.47 33.00
C ASN A 869 -27.97 -38.51 32.06
N ILE A 870 -28.57 -37.46 32.62
CA ILE A 870 -29.34 -36.44 31.88
C ILE A 870 -28.47 -35.18 31.75
N ILE A 871 -28.44 -34.61 30.54
CA ILE A 871 -27.82 -33.32 30.26
C ILE A 871 -28.93 -32.28 30.11
N LYS A 872 -29.06 -31.37 31.07
CA LYS A 872 -30.04 -30.28 31.06
C LYS A 872 -29.45 -29.03 30.41
N SER A 873 -30.25 -28.30 29.64
CA SER A 873 -29.85 -26.97 29.15
C SER A 873 -30.07 -25.92 30.23
N ARG A 874 -29.13 -24.98 30.38
CA ARG A 874 -29.27 -23.87 31.33
C ARG A 874 -30.21 -22.79 30.78
N GLU A 875 -30.16 -22.54 29.48
CA GLU A 875 -30.97 -21.55 28.76
C GLU A 875 -32.42 -22.01 28.59
N TYR A 876 -32.62 -23.33 28.41
CA TYR A 876 -33.93 -23.97 28.32
C TYR A 876 -34.12 -24.95 29.47
N SER A 877 -34.46 -24.41 30.64
CA SER A 877 -34.53 -25.16 31.91
C SER A 877 -35.54 -26.32 31.93
N ASP A 878 -36.52 -26.31 31.03
CA ASP A 878 -37.52 -27.37 30.83
C ASP A 878 -37.11 -28.42 29.79
N MET A 879 -35.89 -28.34 29.24
CA MET A 879 -35.40 -29.20 28.17
C MET A 879 -34.10 -29.93 28.53
N CYS A 880 -33.93 -31.14 28.00
CA CYS A 880 -32.70 -31.92 28.05
C CYS A 880 -32.24 -32.32 26.65
N ILE A 881 -30.97 -32.70 26.50
CA ILE A 881 -30.46 -33.25 25.23
C ILE A 881 -31.18 -34.56 24.92
N ASP A 882 -31.74 -34.69 23.72
CA ASP A 882 -32.40 -35.91 23.26
C ASP A 882 -31.35 -37.02 23.02
N GLU A 883 -31.61 -38.25 23.45
CA GLU A 883 -30.67 -39.36 23.20
C GLU A 883 -30.59 -39.69 21.70
N ASP A 884 -31.72 -39.52 20.98
CA ASP A 884 -31.78 -39.64 19.53
C ASP A 884 -31.68 -38.25 18.89
N GLN A 885 -30.51 -37.98 18.30
CA GLN A 885 -30.23 -36.72 17.63
C GLN A 885 -30.67 -36.71 16.16
N TRP A 886 -31.44 -37.71 15.71
CA TRP A 886 -32.02 -37.72 14.38
C TRP A 886 -33.40 -37.04 14.35
N LEU A 887 -33.53 -36.08 13.43
CA LEU A 887 -34.69 -35.19 13.35
C LEU A 887 -35.83 -35.71 12.45
N GLY A 888 -35.49 -36.54 11.47
CA GLY A 888 -36.40 -36.94 10.37
C GLY A 888 -36.50 -35.94 9.20
N THR A 889 -35.99 -34.71 9.34
CA THR A 889 -35.79 -33.71 8.27
C THR A 889 -34.34 -33.15 8.33
N LEU A 890 -33.94 -32.30 7.37
CA LEU A 890 -32.56 -31.83 7.21
C LEU A 890 -31.54 -32.99 7.12
N THR A 891 -31.89 -34.03 6.36
CA THR A 891 -31.08 -35.24 6.22
C THR A 891 -29.69 -34.90 5.70
N GLY A 892 -28.64 -35.35 6.39
CA GLY A 892 -27.25 -35.06 6.05
C GLY A 892 -26.64 -33.88 6.82
N LEU A 893 -27.41 -33.11 7.58
CA LEU A 893 -26.87 -32.07 8.47
C LEU A 893 -26.20 -32.69 9.70
N THR A 894 -24.91 -32.43 9.89
CA THR A 894 -24.16 -32.92 11.08
C THR A 894 -24.11 -31.91 12.21
N SER A 895 -24.39 -30.64 11.93
CA SER A 895 -24.30 -29.54 12.90
C SER A 895 -25.68 -29.18 13.41
N GLY A 896 -25.93 -29.40 14.71
CA GLY A 896 -27.20 -29.13 15.37
C GLY A 896 -27.45 -30.06 16.55
N LEU A 897 -27.90 -29.51 17.68
CA LEU A 897 -28.20 -30.25 18.90
C LEU A 897 -29.71 -30.23 19.18
N LEU A 898 -30.32 -31.41 19.21
CA LEU A 898 -31.74 -31.60 19.47
C LEU A 898 -32.01 -31.70 20.97
N LEU A 899 -32.99 -30.93 21.44
CA LEU A 899 -33.48 -30.89 22.80
C LEU A 899 -34.92 -31.40 22.88
N SER A 900 -35.19 -32.20 23.90
CA SER A 900 -36.49 -32.78 24.25
C SER A 900 -36.97 -32.28 25.62
N PRO A 901 -38.30 -32.17 25.84
CA PRO A 901 -38.82 -31.73 27.13
C PRO A 901 -38.49 -32.71 28.26
N LEU A 902 -38.14 -32.18 29.45
CA LEU A 902 -37.91 -32.96 30.67
C LEU A 902 -39.21 -33.69 31.07
N SER A 903 -39.18 -35.02 31.08
CA SER A 903 -40.33 -35.91 31.27
C SER A 903 -40.95 -35.92 32.69
N VAL A 904 -40.75 -34.87 33.49
CA VAL A 904 -41.06 -34.86 34.93
C VAL A 904 -42.55 -34.57 35.22
N ASN A 905 -43.31 -33.95 34.30
CA ASN A 905 -44.74 -33.66 34.50
C ASN A 905 -45.63 -34.17 33.36
N ARG A 906 -45.97 -35.47 33.39
CA ARG A 906 -46.88 -36.11 32.40
C ARG A 906 -48.23 -35.40 32.24
N GLN A 907 -48.72 -34.69 33.25
CA GLN A 907 -50.03 -34.02 33.23
C GLN A 907 -50.08 -32.72 32.40
N MET A 908 -48.93 -32.11 32.05
CA MET A 908 -48.84 -30.95 31.14
C MET A 908 -48.38 -31.31 29.72
N LEU A 909 -47.74 -32.49 29.55
CA LEU A 909 -47.21 -32.99 28.27
C LEU A 909 -48.31 -33.41 27.27
N ASP A 910 -49.54 -33.67 27.74
CA ASP A 910 -50.66 -34.07 26.88
C ASP A 910 -51.19 -32.94 25.97
N HIS A 911 -50.73 -31.70 26.15
CA HIS A 911 -51.16 -30.62 25.30
C HIS A 911 -50.31 -30.53 24.01
N TYR A 912 -48.98 -30.39 24.04
CA TYR A 912 -48.14 -30.47 22.81
C TYR A 912 -46.65 -30.71 23.17
N PRO A 913 -46.02 -31.85 22.84
CA PRO A 913 -44.56 -31.97 22.92
C PRO A 913 -43.93 -31.17 21.77
N TYR A 914 -43.10 -30.19 22.08
CA TYR A 914 -42.27 -29.49 21.10
C TYR A 914 -40.80 -29.76 21.39
N LYS A 915 -40.05 -30.18 20.36
CA LYS A 915 -38.58 -30.31 20.44
C LYS A 915 -37.93 -29.02 19.93
N LYS A 916 -36.73 -28.71 20.41
CA LYS A 916 -35.94 -27.55 19.96
C LYS A 916 -34.63 -28.01 19.36
N LEU A 917 -34.27 -27.50 18.18
CA LEU A 917 -33.00 -27.75 17.54
C LEU A 917 -32.14 -26.48 17.62
N ILE A 918 -31.01 -26.57 18.32
CA ILE A 918 -30.00 -25.50 18.38
C ILE A 918 -29.02 -25.72 17.23
N VAL A 919 -28.91 -24.76 16.32
CA VAL A 919 -27.99 -24.83 15.18
C VAL A 919 -27.01 -23.66 15.24
N PRO A 920 -25.69 -23.90 15.29
CA PRO A 920 -24.71 -22.82 15.28
C PRO A 920 -24.74 -22.07 13.94
N PHE A 921 -24.53 -20.76 13.95
CA PHE A 921 -24.46 -19.97 12.72
C PHE A 921 -23.04 -19.98 12.14
N GLY A 922 -22.92 -20.26 10.85
CA GLY A 922 -21.63 -20.30 10.16
C GLY A 922 -21.75 -20.56 8.66
N GLU A 923 -20.60 -20.79 8.02
CA GLU A 923 -20.54 -21.13 6.61
C GLU A 923 -20.95 -22.60 6.40
N VAL A 924 -22.06 -22.80 5.69
CA VAL A 924 -22.55 -24.14 5.35
C VAL A 924 -21.79 -24.67 4.13
N LYS A 925 -21.19 -25.86 4.26
CA LYS A 925 -20.53 -26.57 3.15
C LYS A 925 -21.14 -27.95 2.99
N ALA A 926 -21.42 -28.32 1.74
CA ALA A 926 -21.86 -29.65 1.38
C ALA A 926 -20.68 -30.46 0.83
N ARG A 927 -20.62 -31.74 1.18
CA ARG A 927 -19.71 -32.72 0.58
C ARG A 927 -20.50 -33.96 0.19
N GLU A 928 -20.12 -34.58 -0.91
CA GLU A 928 -20.67 -35.86 -1.32
C GLU A 928 -20.19 -36.96 -0.36
N ASN A 929 -21.11 -37.82 0.09
CA ASN A 929 -20.75 -38.98 0.90
C ASN A 929 -20.50 -40.16 -0.04
N PRO A 930 -19.29 -40.77 -0.05
CA PRO A 930 -19.00 -41.90 -0.92
C PRO A 930 -19.77 -43.18 -0.55
N ASP A 931 -20.24 -43.31 0.69
CA ASP A 931 -20.86 -44.54 1.20
C ASP A 931 -22.39 -44.59 1.01
N ASN A 932 -23.03 -43.42 0.88
CA ASN A 932 -24.48 -43.26 0.66
C ASN A 932 -24.65 -42.14 -0.38
N ASP A 933 -25.50 -42.32 -1.41
CA ASP A 933 -25.77 -41.34 -2.49
C ASP A 933 -26.50 -40.05 -2.00
N HIS A 934 -26.11 -39.49 -0.85
CA HIS A 934 -26.66 -38.27 -0.24
C HIS A 934 -25.56 -37.39 0.37
N GLN A 935 -25.70 -36.08 0.27
CA GLN A 935 -24.70 -35.12 0.74
C GLN A 935 -24.66 -34.99 2.27
N ILE A 936 -23.48 -34.70 2.79
CA ILE A 936 -23.27 -34.31 4.19
C ILE A 936 -23.03 -32.79 4.23
N SER A 937 -23.85 -32.09 5.02
CA SER A 937 -23.72 -30.64 5.24
C SER A 937 -23.12 -30.37 6.62
N THR A 938 -21.99 -29.67 6.64
CA THR A 938 -21.30 -29.22 7.87
C THR A 938 -21.31 -27.70 7.96
N ILE A 939 -21.38 -27.17 9.17
CA ILE A 939 -21.31 -25.73 9.43
C ILE A 939 -19.92 -25.39 9.95
N TYR A 940 -19.13 -24.70 9.14
CA TYR A 940 -17.80 -24.23 9.50
C TYR A 940 -17.85 -22.86 10.15
N ARG A 941 -17.11 -22.69 11.26
CA ARG A 941 -17.05 -21.43 12.00
C ARG A 941 -15.59 -21.06 12.29
N SER A 942 -15.09 -20.05 11.58
CA SER A 942 -13.79 -19.45 11.86
C SER A 942 -13.90 -18.37 12.94
N SER A 943 -12.89 -18.26 13.79
CA SER A 943 -12.74 -17.21 14.81
C SER A 943 -12.61 -15.79 14.21
N SER A 944 -12.27 -15.66 12.93
CA SER A 944 -12.22 -14.38 12.21
C SER A 944 -13.58 -13.91 11.69
N LEU A 945 -14.64 -14.73 11.76
CA LEU A 945 -15.98 -14.34 11.34
C LEU A 945 -16.66 -13.53 12.44
N LEU A 946 -17.16 -12.33 12.09
CA LEU A 946 -17.89 -11.41 12.97
C LEU A 946 -19.05 -12.05 13.75
N PHE A 947 -19.59 -13.18 13.28
CA PHE A 947 -20.79 -13.84 13.81
C PHE A 947 -20.51 -15.22 14.42
N SER A 948 -19.24 -15.54 14.72
CA SER A 948 -18.83 -16.87 15.18
C SER A 948 -19.52 -17.34 16.48
N GLY A 949 -20.05 -16.41 17.28
CA GLY A 949 -20.81 -16.70 18.50
C GLY A 949 -22.34 -16.74 18.38
N GLN A 950 -22.90 -16.62 17.18
CA GLN A 950 -24.35 -16.69 16.98
C GLN A 950 -24.84 -18.12 16.74
N TYR A 951 -26.09 -18.39 17.13
CA TYR A 951 -26.80 -19.63 16.83
C TYR A 951 -28.28 -19.32 16.61
N PHE A 952 -28.98 -20.24 15.94
CA PHE A 952 -30.41 -20.17 15.73
C PHE A 952 -31.11 -21.34 16.41
N VAL A 953 -32.34 -21.10 16.82
CA VAL A 953 -33.18 -22.11 17.47
C VAL A 953 -34.38 -22.38 16.58
N PHE A 954 -34.57 -23.65 16.25
CA PHE A 954 -35.69 -24.10 15.44
C PHE A 954 -36.63 -24.97 16.27
N ILE A 955 -37.91 -24.61 16.29
CA ILE A 955 -38.95 -25.36 17.00
C ILE A 955 -39.56 -26.39 16.05
N LEU A 956 -39.65 -27.62 16.54
CA LEU A 956 -40.34 -28.72 15.89
C LEU A 956 -41.77 -28.79 16.38
N ASN A 957 -42.71 -28.58 15.45
CA ASN A 957 -44.12 -28.73 15.71
C ASN A 957 -44.62 -30.07 15.19
N ASP A 958 -44.76 -31.05 16.08
CA ASP A 958 -45.15 -32.41 15.71
C ASP A 958 -46.56 -32.53 15.13
N ARG A 959 -47.46 -31.57 15.42
CA ARG A 959 -48.82 -31.57 14.85
C ARG A 959 -48.86 -31.04 13.44
N LEU A 960 -48.11 -29.97 13.18
CA LEU A 960 -48.05 -29.36 11.84
C LEU A 960 -47.03 -30.07 10.95
N LYS A 961 -46.10 -30.85 11.53
CA LYS A 961 -44.96 -31.45 10.83
C LYS A 961 -44.08 -30.41 10.14
N ILE A 962 -43.85 -29.30 10.83
CA ILE A 962 -43.10 -28.13 10.33
C ILE A 962 -41.97 -27.80 11.31
N LEU A 963 -40.80 -27.49 10.75
CA LEU A 963 -39.69 -26.85 11.45
C LEU A 963 -39.77 -25.32 11.25
N GLN A 964 -39.80 -24.56 12.34
CA GLN A 964 -39.99 -23.09 12.32
C GLN A 964 -38.87 -22.39 13.09
N SER A 965 -38.43 -21.23 12.60
CA SER A 965 -37.51 -20.36 13.35
C SER A 965 -38.28 -19.50 14.35
N THR A 966 -37.71 -19.29 15.54
CA THR A 966 -38.26 -18.40 16.57
C THR A 966 -37.83 -16.95 16.41
N ASP A 967 -36.86 -16.70 15.53
CA ASP A 967 -36.07 -15.49 15.54
C ASP A 967 -36.37 -14.61 14.30
N SER A 968 -35.55 -13.58 14.11
CA SER A 968 -35.61 -12.60 13.01
C SER A 968 -35.72 -13.25 11.61
N PRO A 969 -36.06 -12.47 10.56
CA PRO A 969 -36.07 -12.97 9.18
C PRO A 969 -34.78 -13.71 8.77
N THR A 970 -33.64 -13.34 9.36
CA THR A 970 -32.34 -14.01 9.19
C THR A 970 -32.38 -15.49 9.58
N GLY A 971 -33.05 -15.86 10.67
CA GLY A 971 -33.19 -17.26 11.10
C GLY A 971 -34.03 -18.09 10.14
N TRP A 972 -35.10 -17.50 9.59
CA TRP A 972 -35.91 -18.11 8.54
C TRP A 972 -35.14 -18.31 7.23
N LEU A 973 -34.36 -17.31 6.82
CA LEU A 973 -33.47 -17.41 5.66
C LEU A 973 -32.38 -18.47 5.86
N TYR A 974 -31.80 -18.56 7.06
CA TYR A 974 -30.81 -19.59 7.36
C TYR A 974 -31.42 -21.00 7.32
N LEU A 975 -32.62 -21.17 7.86
CA LEU A 975 -33.36 -22.43 7.76
C LEU A 975 -33.65 -22.82 6.30
N ALA A 976 -34.02 -21.86 5.45
CA ALA A 976 -34.20 -22.08 4.02
C ALA A 976 -32.88 -22.54 3.37
N LEU A 977 -31.75 -21.89 3.67
CA LEU A 977 -30.43 -22.34 3.18
C LEU A 977 -30.12 -23.78 3.60
N LEU A 978 -30.38 -24.15 4.87
CA LEU A 978 -30.16 -25.51 5.36
C LEU A 978 -31.01 -26.54 4.59
N HIS A 979 -32.28 -26.26 4.31
CA HIS A 979 -33.12 -27.14 3.49
C HIS A 979 -32.65 -27.23 2.03
N ALA A 980 -32.14 -26.14 1.45
CA ALA A 980 -31.62 -26.14 0.08
C ALA A 980 -30.42 -27.07 -0.07
N VAL A 981 -29.52 -27.09 0.91
CA VAL A 981 -28.28 -27.89 0.90
C VAL A 981 -28.43 -29.27 1.54
N THR A 982 -29.61 -29.65 2.05
CA THR A 982 -29.92 -30.98 2.60
C THR A 982 -31.08 -31.68 1.88
N SER A 983 -31.57 -31.09 0.79
CA SER A 983 -32.69 -31.63 0.00
C SER A 983 -32.39 -33.02 -0.57
N HIS A 984 -33.41 -33.78 -0.92
CA HIS A 984 -33.29 -35.06 -1.64
C HIS A 984 -34.46 -35.18 -2.63
N PRO A 985 -34.34 -35.95 -3.75
CA PRO A 985 -35.46 -36.18 -4.67
C PRO A 985 -36.69 -36.85 -4.03
N LEU A 986 -36.49 -37.55 -2.90
CA LEU A 986 -37.55 -38.13 -2.10
C LEU A 986 -37.92 -37.20 -0.93
N PRO A 987 -39.22 -37.09 -0.58
CA PRO A 987 -39.65 -36.32 0.59
C PRO A 987 -39.02 -36.84 1.89
N ASP A 988 -38.70 -35.93 2.80
CA ASP A 988 -38.16 -36.29 4.12
C ASP A 988 -39.24 -36.91 5.02
N HIS A 989 -38.82 -37.73 5.99
CA HIS A 989 -39.73 -38.52 6.81
C HIS A 989 -40.61 -37.66 7.73
N TYR A 990 -40.10 -36.51 8.16
CA TYR A 990 -40.80 -35.67 9.14
C TYR A 990 -41.82 -34.74 8.50
N THR A 991 -41.41 -33.96 7.49
CA THR A 991 -42.25 -32.96 6.83
C THR A 991 -43.11 -33.54 5.71
N GLY A 992 -42.73 -34.70 5.17
CA GLY A 992 -43.39 -35.28 3.99
C GLY A 992 -43.20 -34.45 2.72
N MET A 993 -42.25 -33.51 2.72
CA MET A 993 -41.86 -32.66 1.59
C MET A 993 -40.37 -32.83 1.31
N THR A 994 -39.96 -32.50 0.09
CA THR A 994 -38.52 -32.39 -0.25
C THR A 994 -37.96 -31.09 0.34
N GLY A 995 -36.65 -31.05 0.58
CA GLY A 995 -35.97 -29.82 1.03
C GLY A 995 -36.20 -28.65 0.08
N MET A 996 -36.18 -28.91 -1.24
CA MET A 996 -36.48 -27.91 -2.27
C MET A 996 -37.88 -27.31 -2.12
N GLU A 997 -38.93 -28.13 -1.96
CA GLU A 997 -40.29 -27.63 -1.74
C GLU A 997 -40.38 -26.81 -0.45
N ARG A 998 -39.67 -27.23 0.60
CA ARG A 998 -39.60 -26.49 1.86
C ARG A 998 -38.91 -25.13 1.71
N VAL A 999 -37.88 -25.01 0.88
CA VAL A 999 -37.21 -23.72 0.60
C VAL A 999 -38.18 -22.73 -0.01
N PHE A 1000 -38.90 -23.12 -1.07
CA PHE A 1000 -39.87 -22.24 -1.74
C PHE A 1000 -41.04 -21.89 -0.82
N GLN A 1001 -41.49 -22.83 0.01
CA GLN A 1001 -42.50 -22.54 1.02
C GLN A 1001 -42.02 -21.51 2.06
N LEU A 1002 -40.77 -21.61 2.52
CA LEU A 1002 -40.18 -20.68 3.50
C LEU A 1002 -39.95 -19.29 2.90
N LEU A 1003 -39.32 -19.20 1.72
CA LEU A 1003 -38.99 -17.91 1.08
C LEU A 1003 -40.23 -17.14 0.60
N ASN A 1004 -41.31 -17.84 0.26
CA ASN A 1004 -42.61 -17.22 -0.03
C ASN A 1004 -43.43 -16.91 1.24
N SER A 1005 -43.03 -17.39 2.41
CA SER A 1005 -43.71 -17.09 3.67
C SER A 1005 -43.35 -15.69 4.17
N ALA A 1006 -44.27 -15.05 4.91
CA ALA A 1006 -44.02 -13.75 5.52
C ALA A 1006 -42.82 -13.75 6.51
N GLY A 1007 -42.37 -14.92 7.00
CA GLY A 1007 -41.24 -15.01 7.93
C GLY A 1007 -39.88 -14.65 7.32
N CYS A 1008 -39.70 -14.80 6.00
CA CYS A 1008 -38.48 -14.38 5.29
C CYS A 1008 -38.53 -12.93 4.81
N TRP A 1009 -39.65 -12.23 5.01
CA TRP A 1009 -39.85 -10.86 4.54
C TRP A 1009 -39.65 -9.90 5.72
N SER A 1010 -38.97 -8.79 5.47
CA SER A 1010 -38.63 -7.80 6.48
C SER A 1010 -39.33 -6.47 6.17
N ASP A 1011 -39.77 -5.77 7.21
CA ASP A 1011 -40.27 -4.39 7.15
C ASP A 1011 -39.14 -3.34 7.21
N GLN A 1012 -37.90 -3.80 7.39
CA GLN A 1012 -36.66 -3.01 7.35
C GLN A 1012 -35.69 -3.56 6.30
N PRO A 1013 -34.75 -2.76 5.77
CA PRO A 1013 -33.68 -3.27 4.93
C PRO A 1013 -32.91 -4.42 5.60
N PHE A 1014 -32.60 -5.47 4.84
CA PHE A 1014 -31.80 -6.60 5.31
C PHE A 1014 -30.41 -6.15 5.77
N ASP A 1015 -29.98 -6.71 6.89
CA ASP A 1015 -28.61 -6.58 7.38
C ASP A 1015 -27.63 -7.37 6.48
N SER A 1016 -26.34 -7.10 6.65
CA SER A 1016 -25.27 -7.75 5.86
C SER A 1016 -25.28 -9.28 6.01
N ILE A 1017 -25.73 -9.80 7.15
CA ILE A 1017 -25.88 -11.24 7.40
C ILE A 1017 -26.96 -11.84 6.50
N SER A 1018 -28.15 -11.24 6.49
CA SER A 1018 -29.27 -11.73 5.68
C SER A 1018 -28.96 -11.63 4.18
N LEU A 1019 -28.29 -10.56 3.74
CA LEU A 1019 -27.83 -10.41 2.36
C LEU A 1019 -26.83 -11.50 1.96
N ASN A 1020 -25.89 -11.86 2.84
CA ASN A 1020 -24.94 -12.95 2.60
C ASN A 1020 -25.65 -14.31 2.49
N ILE A 1021 -26.62 -14.60 3.38
CA ILE A 1021 -27.43 -15.83 3.32
C ILE A 1021 -28.21 -15.90 2.00
N LEU A 1022 -28.86 -14.81 1.58
CA LEU A 1022 -29.55 -14.73 0.29
C LEU A 1022 -28.62 -14.93 -0.90
N GLY A 1023 -27.40 -14.38 -0.85
CA GLY A 1023 -26.35 -14.65 -1.82
C GLY A 1023 -25.95 -16.12 -1.90
N LYS A 1024 -25.87 -16.81 -0.75
CA LYS A 1024 -25.60 -18.26 -0.69
C LYS A 1024 -26.76 -19.11 -1.21
N ILE A 1025 -28.00 -18.73 -0.94
CA ILE A 1025 -29.17 -19.40 -1.52
C ILE A 1025 -29.15 -19.23 -3.05
N ALA A 1026 -28.86 -18.03 -3.54
CA ALA A 1026 -28.76 -17.75 -4.96
C ALA A 1026 -27.66 -18.57 -5.65
N SER A 1027 -26.51 -18.79 -5.00
CA SER A 1027 -25.39 -19.56 -5.55
C SER A 1027 -25.61 -21.08 -5.61
N VAL A 1028 -26.69 -21.60 -5.01
CA VAL A 1028 -27.15 -22.98 -5.23
C VAL A 1028 -27.72 -23.15 -6.65
N SER A 1029 -28.18 -22.05 -7.27
CA SER A 1029 -28.63 -22.09 -8.67
C SER A 1029 -27.46 -22.39 -9.60
N PRO A 1030 -27.69 -23.09 -10.72
CA PRO A 1030 -26.65 -23.26 -11.74
C PRO A 1030 -26.26 -21.90 -12.34
N GLN A 1031 -24.98 -21.75 -12.68
CA GLN A 1031 -24.47 -20.55 -13.36
C GLN A 1031 -24.84 -20.63 -14.85
N VAL A 1032 -25.36 -19.53 -15.40
CA VAL A 1032 -25.95 -19.52 -16.74
C VAL A 1032 -25.51 -18.28 -17.49
N ASN A 1033 -24.81 -18.46 -18.62
CA ASN A 1033 -24.22 -17.39 -19.43
C ASN A 1033 -24.24 -17.70 -20.94
N TYR A 1034 -24.03 -16.68 -21.77
CA TYR A 1034 -23.79 -16.85 -23.20
C TYR A 1034 -22.28 -16.92 -23.51
N SER A 1035 -21.88 -17.86 -24.38
CA SER A 1035 -20.50 -18.01 -24.84
C SER A 1035 -20.38 -17.80 -26.37
N PRO A 1036 -19.34 -17.09 -26.88
CA PRO A 1036 -18.41 -16.22 -26.15
C PRO A 1036 -19.07 -14.88 -25.77
N VAL A 1037 -18.54 -14.22 -24.72
CA VAL A 1037 -19.09 -12.95 -24.17
C VAL A 1037 -19.17 -11.83 -25.22
N SER A 1038 -18.30 -11.86 -26.24
CA SER A 1038 -18.25 -10.88 -27.34
C SER A 1038 -19.32 -11.08 -28.41
N ARG A 1039 -19.90 -12.28 -28.54
CA ARG A 1039 -20.98 -12.64 -29.47
C ARG A 1039 -21.81 -13.78 -28.87
N PRO A 1040 -22.96 -13.48 -28.23
CA PRO A 1040 -23.79 -14.52 -27.61
C PRO A 1040 -24.37 -15.44 -28.69
N CYS A 1041 -23.79 -16.65 -28.86
CA CYS A 1041 -24.26 -17.63 -29.85
C CYS A 1041 -24.56 -19.02 -29.26
N MET A 1042 -24.18 -19.29 -28.00
CA MET A 1042 -24.44 -20.56 -27.32
C MET A 1042 -24.82 -20.32 -25.85
N GLU A 1043 -25.89 -20.98 -25.39
CA GLU A 1043 -26.27 -21.06 -23.97
C GLU A 1043 -25.30 -22.01 -23.25
N ASN A 1044 -24.66 -21.55 -22.19
CA ASN A 1044 -23.75 -22.36 -21.38
C ASN A 1044 -24.30 -22.44 -19.93
N ILE A 1045 -24.58 -23.66 -19.48
CA ILE A 1045 -25.05 -23.95 -18.12
C ILE A 1045 -23.91 -24.69 -17.40
N THR A 1046 -23.39 -24.07 -16.35
CA THR A 1046 -22.37 -24.64 -15.49
C THR A 1046 -23.00 -24.94 -14.13
N TRP A 1047 -23.23 -26.23 -13.87
CA TRP A 1047 -23.72 -26.73 -12.59
C TRP A 1047 -22.67 -26.54 -11.50
N ASN A 1048 -23.13 -26.21 -10.30
CA ASN A 1048 -22.26 -26.02 -9.15
C ASN A 1048 -21.65 -27.37 -8.74
N SER A 1049 -20.31 -27.47 -8.78
CA SER A 1049 -19.55 -28.69 -8.45
C SER A 1049 -19.29 -28.86 -6.94
N SER A 1050 -19.88 -28.02 -6.08
CA SER A 1050 -19.61 -27.96 -4.63
C SER A 1050 -20.35 -29.04 -3.82
N GLY A 1051 -20.30 -30.29 -4.25
CA GLY A 1051 -20.80 -31.44 -3.48
C GLY A 1051 -22.33 -31.54 -3.31
N ILE A 1052 -23.11 -30.81 -4.13
CA ILE A 1052 -24.59 -30.90 -4.17
C ILE A 1052 -25.02 -31.52 -5.52
N PRO A 1053 -25.84 -32.58 -5.54
CA PRO A 1053 -26.35 -33.20 -6.76
C PRO A 1053 -27.13 -32.23 -7.65
N HIS A 1054 -27.05 -32.45 -8.97
CA HIS A 1054 -27.71 -31.61 -9.97
C HIS A 1054 -29.22 -31.49 -9.78
N SER A 1055 -29.88 -32.54 -9.25
CA SER A 1055 -31.33 -32.56 -8.99
C SER A 1055 -31.79 -31.54 -7.94
N MET A 1056 -30.86 -30.96 -7.17
CA MET A 1056 -31.18 -30.01 -6.10
C MET A 1056 -30.93 -28.55 -6.51
N GLN A 1057 -30.27 -28.33 -7.64
CA GLN A 1057 -29.92 -27.00 -8.14
C GLN A 1057 -31.07 -26.44 -8.99
N HIS A 1058 -31.91 -25.62 -8.37
CA HIS A 1058 -33.14 -25.08 -8.97
C HIS A 1058 -32.91 -23.67 -9.55
N PHE A 1059 -33.31 -23.42 -10.82
CA PHE A 1059 -33.11 -22.12 -11.48
C PHE A 1059 -33.80 -20.95 -10.75
N GLY A 1060 -34.90 -21.23 -10.05
CA GLY A 1060 -35.66 -20.23 -9.29
C GLY A 1060 -35.00 -19.71 -8.02
N TYR A 1061 -33.97 -20.34 -7.45
CA TYR A 1061 -33.36 -19.87 -6.19
C TYR A 1061 -32.74 -18.47 -6.32
N TYR A 1062 -32.01 -18.20 -7.41
CA TYR A 1062 -31.47 -16.87 -7.68
C TYR A 1062 -32.58 -15.84 -7.91
N LEU A 1063 -33.66 -16.21 -8.61
CA LEU A 1063 -34.76 -15.31 -8.93
C LEU A 1063 -35.51 -14.86 -7.67
N ILE A 1064 -35.83 -15.79 -6.76
CA ILE A 1064 -36.52 -15.47 -5.51
C ILE A 1064 -35.61 -14.70 -4.53
N ALA A 1065 -34.32 -15.06 -4.43
CA ALA A 1065 -33.38 -14.32 -3.60
C ALA A 1065 -33.18 -12.88 -4.10
N LYS A 1066 -33.07 -12.68 -5.41
CA LYS A 1066 -32.97 -11.35 -6.02
C LYS A 1066 -34.23 -10.52 -5.76
N LYS A 1067 -35.42 -11.12 -5.87
CA LYS A 1067 -36.68 -10.43 -5.56
C LYS A 1067 -36.74 -9.94 -4.11
N LEU A 1068 -36.27 -10.74 -3.15
CA LEU A 1068 -36.21 -10.35 -1.74
C LEU A 1068 -35.24 -9.18 -1.52
N ILE A 1069 -34.05 -9.22 -2.13
CA ILE A 1069 -33.06 -8.13 -2.07
C ILE A 1069 -33.62 -6.85 -2.71
N ASP A 1070 -34.16 -6.93 -3.92
CA ASP A 1070 -34.76 -5.80 -4.64
C ASP A 1070 -35.90 -5.15 -3.83
N THR A 1071 -36.70 -5.97 -3.15
CA THR A 1071 -37.80 -5.50 -2.30
C THR A 1071 -37.28 -4.82 -1.04
N SER A 1072 -36.25 -5.39 -0.39
CA SER A 1072 -35.57 -4.78 0.74
C SER A 1072 -34.92 -3.44 0.39
N GLN A 1073 -34.27 -3.33 -0.78
CA GLN A 1073 -33.63 -2.09 -1.22
C GLN A 1073 -34.63 -0.95 -1.44
N LYS A 1074 -35.88 -1.25 -1.80
CA LYS A 1074 -36.95 -0.24 -1.89
C LYS A 1074 -37.26 0.41 -0.55
N LEU A 1075 -36.91 -0.21 0.57
CA LEU A 1075 -37.12 0.35 1.92
C LEU A 1075 -35.96 1.27 2.36
N ASN A 1076 -34.83 1.30 1.65
CA ASN A 1076 -33.63 2.08 2.03
C ASN A 1076 -33.87 3.59 2.19
N PHE A 1077 -34.90 4.17 1.56
CA PHE A 1077 -35.20 5.60 1.71
C PHE A 1077 -35.70 5.98 3.11
N MET A 1078 -36.20 5.02 3.89
CA MET A 1078 -36.73 5.25 5.26
C MET A 1078 -35.70 4.99 6.37
N TYR A 1079 -34.51 4.49 6.02
CA TYR A 1079 -33.48 4.04 6.97
C TYR A 1079 -32.11 4.63 6.60
N PRO A 1080 -31.15 4.68 7.53
CA PRO A 1080 -29.79 5.14 7.23
C PRO A 1080 -29.18 4.33 6.09
N PRO A 1081 -28.48 4.96 5.12
CA PRO A 1081 -27.91 4.24 4.00
C PRO A 1081 -26.89 3.21 4.48
N LEU A 1082 -27.10 1.94 4.11
CA LEU A 1082 -26.12 0.86 4.27
C LEU A 1082 -24.85 1.21 3.50
N LYS A 1083 -23.68 0.85 4.03
CA LYS A 1083 -22.40 1.02 3.31
C LYS A 1083 -22.45 0.17 2.04
N THR A 1084 -22.06 0.75 0.91
CA THR A 1084 -22.16 0.15 -0.43
C THR A 1084 -21.37 -1.14 -0.63
N ASP A 1085 -20.49 -1.51 0.30
CA ASP A 1085 -19.62 -2.69 0.24
C ASP A 1085 -20.32 -4.00 0.69
N ASP A 1086 -21.57 -3.95 1.16
CA ASP A 1086 -22.27 -5.09 1.78
C ASP A 1086 -23.21 -5.87 0.83
N ILE A 1087 -23.36 -5.48 -0.44
CA ILE A 1087 -24.14 -6.24 -1.43
C ILE A 1087 -23.24 -7.33 -2.03
N PRO A 1088 -23.61 -8.62 -2.00
CA PRO A 1088 -22.78 -9.67 -2.58
C PRO A 1088 -22.50 -9.39 -4.08
N GLU A 1089 -21.22 -9.36 -4.48
CA GLU A 1089 -20.75 -9.18 -5.88
C GLU A 1089 -21.48 -10.10 -6.90
N LEU A 1090 -22.07 -11.19 -6.41
CA LEU A 1090 -22.87 -12.16 -7.16
C LEU A 1090 -24.01 -11.53 -7.98
N PHE A 1091 -24.61 -10.43 -7.51
CA PHE A 1091 -25.77 -9.81 -8.17
C PHE A 1091 -25.40 -8.74 -9.21
N ASP A 1092 -24.12 -8.33 -9.25
CA ASP A 1092 -23.53 -7.38 -10.21
C ASP A 1092 -22.59 -8.07 -11.24
N GLY A 1093 -22.23 -9.34 -11.01
CA GLY A 1093 -21.31 -10.09 -11.85
C GLY A 1093 -21.89 -10.60 -13.18
N LYS A 1094 -21.04 -10.71 -14.22
CA LYS A 1094 -21.36 -11.32 -15.53
C LYS A 1094 -21.59 -12.85 -15.50
N LEU A 1095 -21.73 -13.48 -14.33
CA LEU A 1095 -21.79 -14.94 -14.15
C LEU A 1095 -23.22 -15.52 -14.21
N TYR A 1096 -24.24 -14.71 -13.92
CA TYR A 1096 -25.65 -15.10 -13.96
C TYR A 1096 -26.43 -14.16 -14.87
N ASN A 1097 -26.73 -14.61 -16.09
CA ASN A 1097 -27.59 -13.86 -17.00
C ASN A 1097 -29.07 -14.03 -16.59
N LYS A 1098 -29.64 -12.99 -15.97
CA LYS A 1098 -31.02 -13.00 -15.45
C LYS A 1098 -32.06 -13.41 -16.52
N ALA A 1099 -31.97 -12.86 -17.73
CA ALA A 1099 -32.95 -13.15 -18.79
C ALA A 1099 -32.89 -14.62 -19.25
N LEU A 1100 -31.68 -15.17 -19.39
CA LEU A 1100 -31.51 -16.58 -19.73
C LEU A 1100 -31.96 -17.50 -18.58
N LEU A 1101 -31.77 -17.10 -17.33
CA LEU A 1101 -32.24 -17.84 -16.17
C LEU A 1101 -33.78 -17.85 -16.06
N GLU A 1102 -34.43 -16.72 -16.34
CA GLU A 1102 -35.90 -16.62 -16.42
C GLU A 1102 -36.46 -17.51 -17.54
N LYS A 1103 -35.80 -17.54 -18.70
CA LYS A 1103 -36.14 -18.44 -19.81
C LYS A 1103 -36.01 -19.91 -19.40
N LEU A 1104 -34.87 -20.32 -18.84
CA LEU A 1104 -34.64 -21.71 -18.42
C LEU A 1104 -35.60 -22.12 -17.28
N TYR A 1105 -35.85 -21.26 -16.31
CA TYR A 1105 -36.89 -21.52 -15.30
C TYR A 1105 -38.24 -21.81 -15.96
N TRP A 1106 -38.62 -21.01 -16.97
CA TRP A 1106 -39.88 -21.18 -17.69
C TRP A 1106 -39.92 -22.49 -18.48
N ASP A 1107 -38.85 -22.83 -19.19
CA ASP A 1107 -38.73 -24.05 -20.00
C ASP A 1107 -38.82 -25.32 -19.12
N TYR A 1108 -38.27 -25.27 -17.90
CA TYR A 1108 -38.30 -26.38 -16.94
C TYR A 1108 -39.45 -26.30 -15.92
N ARG A 1109 -40.31 -25.27 -15.97
CA ARG A 1109 -41.36 -25.00 -14.98
C ARG A 1109 -42.24 -26.21 -14.67
N ASP A 1110 -42.67 -26.91 -15.72
CA ASP A 1110 -43.59 -28.04 -15.57
C ASP A 1110 -42.91 -29.32 -15.05
N SER A 1111 -41.58 -29.36 -15.01
CA SER A 1111 -40.82 -30.43 -14.35
C SER A 1111 -40.76 -30.28 -12.83
N TYR A 1112 -41.07 -29.10 -12.29
CA TYR A 1112 -41.07 -28.84 -10.84
C TYR A 1112 -42.45 -29.12 -10.22
N ASN A 1113 -42.43 -29.66 -9.00
CA ASN A 1113 -43.64 -29.76 -8.17
C ASN A 1113 -44.24 -28.35 -7.98
N PRO A 1114 -45.56 -28.16 -8.08
CA PRO A 1114 -46.22 -26.88 -7.77
C PRO A 1114 -45.74 -26.18 -6.49
N SER A 1115 -45.41 -26.95 -5.44
CA SER A 1115 -44.90 -26.41 -4.16
C SER A 1115 -43.45 -25.88 -4.24
N ALA A 1116 -42.70 -26.23 -5.28
CA ALA A 1116 -41.33 -25.78 -5.54
C ALA A 1116 -41.26 -24.72 -6.66
N ARG A 1117 -42.39 -24.12 -7.05
CA ARG A 1117 -42.44 -23.06 -8.07
C ARG A 1117 -42.32 -21.67 -7.44
N LEU A 1118 -41.94 -20.69 -8.26
CA LEU A 1118 -42.03 -19.27 -7.91
C LEU A 1118 -43.48 -18.85 -7.66
N SER A 1119 -43.69 -17.76 -6.93
CA SER A 1119 -45.02 -17.22 -6.71
C SER A 1119 -45.70 -16.85 -8.03
N ILE A 1120 -47.04 -16.89 -8.05
CA ILE A 1120 -47.84 -16.57 -9.25
C ILE A 1120 -47.48 -15.18 -9.79
N GLU A 1121 -47.27 -14.20 -8.91
CA GLU A 1121 -46.86 -12.85 -9.30
C GLU A 1121 -45.51 -12.82 -10.02
N MET A 1122 -44.54 -13.62 -9.56
CA MET A 1122 -43.23 -13.71 -10.20
C MET A 1122 -43.30 -14.46 -11.54
N GLU A 1123 -44.11 -15.50 -11.63
CA GLU A 1123 -44.34 -16.22 -12.90
C GLU A 1123 -45.03 -15.31 -13.94
N ASP A 1124 -46.01 -14.50 -13.51
CA ASP A 1124 -46.66 -13.50 -14.35
C ASP A 1124 -45.69 -12.38 -14.80
N ASP A 1125 -44.78 -11.95 -13.93
CA ASP A 1125 -43.73 -10.99 -14.28
C ASP A 1125 -42.78 -11.57 -15.36
N ILE A 1126 -42.36 -12.84 -15.22
CA ILE A 1126 -41.52 -13.55 -16.21
C ILE A 1126 -42.24 -13.70 -17.56
N LEU A 1127 -43.54 -14.00 -17.53
CA LEU A 1127 -44.37 -14.08 -18.72
C LEU A 1127 -44.46 -12.74 -19.47
N ARG A 1128 -44.55 -11.63 -18.74
CA ARG A 1128 -44.61 -10.28 -19.33
C ARG A 1128 -43.28 -9.88 -19.97
N THR A 1129 -42.14 -10.29 -19.41
CA THR A 1129 -40.81 -9.97 -19.93
C THR A 1129 -40.39 -10.84 -21.12
N ASN A 1130 -40.79 -12.12 -21.19
CA ASN A 1130 -40.36 -13.08 -22.22
C ASN A 1130 -41.28 -13.18 -23.45
N SER A 1131 -41.96 -12.10 -23.84
CA SER A 1131 -42.85 -12.08 -25.01
C SER A 1131 -42.12 -12.06 -26.36
N THR A 1132 -41.35 -13.11 -26.68
CA THR A 1132 -40.96 -13.43 -28.07
C THR A 1132 -40.78 -14.94 -28.30
N ALA A 1133 -41.73 -15.49 -29.07
CA ALA A 1133 -41.68 -16.70 -29.89
C ALA A 1133 -41.35 -18.05 -29.23
N ALA A 1134 -42.41 -18.85 -29.01
CA ALA A 1134 -42.33 -20.29 -28.83
C ALA A 1134 -41.61 -20.95 -30.02
N TYR A 1135 -40.52 -21.65 -29.77
CA TYR A 1135 -39.80 -22.40 -30.81
C TYR A 1135 -40.33 -23.84 -30.86
N TYR A 1136 -40.95 -24.20 -31.99
CA TYR A 1136 -41.30 -25.58 -32.31
C TYR A 1136 -40.03 -26.38 -32.63
N LEU A 1137 -39.86 -27.53 -31.98
CA LEU A 1137 -38.78 -28.49 -32.25
C LEU A 1137 -38.84 -28.97 -33.71
N THR A 1138 -37.97 -28.44 -34.56
CA THR A 1138 -37.62 -29.06 -35.85
C THR A 1138 -36.54 -30.09 -35.62
N VAL A 1139 -36.91 -31.37 -35.70
CA VAL A 1139 -35.97 -32.49 -35.80
C VAL A 1139 -35.26 -32.40 -37.16
N GLN A 1140 -33.96 -32.06 -37.15
CA GLN A 1140 -33.07 -32.34 -38.28
C GLN A 1140 -32.08 -33.43 -37.90
N ASN A 1141 -32.22 -34.56 -38.60
CA ASN A 1141 -31.23 -35.64 -38.63
C ASN A 1141 -29.91 -35.09 -39.18
N GLY A 1142 -28.85 -35.11 -38.37
CA GLY A 1142 -27.51 -34.71 -38.76
C GLY A 1142 -26.48 -35.41 -37.89
N SER A 1143 -25.95 -36.52 -38.41
CA SER A 1143 -24.91 -37.36 -37.82
C SER A 1143 -23.62 -36.58 -37.52
N LEU A 1144 -23.19 -36.57 -36.27
CA LEU A 1144 -21.78 -36.46 -35.88
C LEU A 1144 -21.55 -37.39 -34.69
N ALA A 1145 -20.77 -38.44 -34.94
CA ALA A 1145 -20.40 -39.46 -33.98
C ALA A 1145 -19.65 -38.85 -32.79
N THR A 1146 -20.23 -38.93 -31.60
CA THR A 1146 -19.52 -38.82 -30.33
C THR A 1146 -19.48 -40.20 -29.70
N ASN A 1147 -18.27 -40.74 -29.57
CA ASN A 1147 -17.98 -41.97 -28.85
C ASN A 1147 -18.41 -41.82 -27.39
N TYR A 1148 -19.59 -42.35 -27.05
CA TYR A 1148 -19.89 -42.73 -25.68
C TYR A 1148 -19.36 -44.15 -25.45
N ASN A 1149 -18.61 -44.33 -24.38
CA ASN A 1149 -18.29 -45.66 -23.87
C ASN A 1149 -19.60 -46.40 -23.57
N PHE A 1150 -19.76 -47.56 -24.20
CA PHE A 1150 -20.75 -48.56 -23.80
C PHE A 1150 -20.51 -48.90 -22.31
N VAL A 1151 -21.43 -48.48 -21.44
CA VAL A 1151 -21.58 -49.13 -20.14
C VAL A 1151 -22.24 -50.48 -20.43
N CYS A 1152 -21.52 -51.54 -20.06
CA CYS A 1152 -21.89 -52.92 -20.29
C CYS A 1152 -23.28 -53.23 -19.73
N LEU A 1153 -24.07 -53.98 -20.48
CA LEU A 1153 -25.35 -54.53 -20.04
C LEU A 1153 -25.19 -55.31 -18.73
N VAL A 1154 -26.16 -55.07 -17.86
CA VAL A 1154 -26.50 -55.78 -16.63
C VAL A 1154 -26.58 -57.29 -16.86
N ASN A 1155 -25.48 -58.02 -16.66
CA ASN A 1155 -25.46 -59.49 -16.57
C ASN A 1155 -24.81 -60.02 -15.28
N ASP A 1156 -24.32 -59.15 -14.39
CA ASP A 1156 -23.65 -59.57 -13.15
C ASP A 1156 -24.52 -59.42 -11.86
N LEU A 1157 -25.75 -58.90 -11.98
CA LEU A 1157 -26.69 -58.79 -10.84
C LEU A 1157 -27.24 -60.15 -10.33
N TYR A 1158 -26.86 -61.27 -10.95
CA TYR A 1158 -27.31 -62.62 -10.57
C TYR A 1158 -26.20 -63.54 -10.02
N LYS A 1159 -24.96 -63.05 -9.83
CA LYS A 1159 -23.84 -63.94 -9.44
C LYS A 1159 -23.60 -64.06 -7.93
N ASN A 1160 -24.15 -63.16 -7.12
CA ASN A 1160 -24.02 -63.19 -5.66
C ASN A 1160 -25.39 -63.25 -4.96
N GLY A 1161 -26.11 -64.35 -5.17
CA GLY A 1161 -26.74 -65.11 -4.07
C GLY A 1161 -27.77 -64.50 -3.10
N ASP A 1162 -28.14 -63.22 -3.15
CA ASP A 1162 -29.06 -62.64 -2.15
C ASP A 1162 -30.15 -61.78 -2.78
N VAL A 1163 -31.19 -62.42 -3.35
CA VAL A 1163 -32.60 -62.12 -3.05
C VAL A 1163 -33.42 -63.36 -3.39
N ALA A 1164 -33.51 -64.31 -2.46
CA ALA A 1164 -34.69 -65.14 -2.39
C ALA A 1164 -35.84 -64.24 -1.91
N LEU A 1165 -36.86 -64.02 -2.73
CA LEU A 1165 -38.14 -63.45 -2.29
C LEU A 1165 -38.74 -64.39 -1.23
N ARG A 1166 -38.36 -64.17 0.03
CA ARG A 1166 -39.01 -64.79 1.19
C ARG A 1166 -40.36 -64.11 1.37
N ASP A 1167 -41.41 -64.86 1.02
CA ASP A 1167 -42.77 -64.80 1.53
C ASP A 1167 -43.19 -63.45 2.15
N CYS A 1168 -43.58 -62.50 1.29
CA CYS A 1168 -44.00 -61.15 1.67
C CYS A 1168 -45.41 -61.08 2.26
N SER A 1169 -46.01 -62.21 2.66
CA SER A 1169 -47.34 -62.26 3.28
C SER A 1169 -47.42 -61.61 4.68
N LYS A 1170 -46.28 -61.29 5.32
CA LYS A 1170 -46.23 -60.79 6.71
C LYS A 1170 -45.78 -59.35 6.92
N HIS A 1171 -45.36 -58.63 5.89
CA HIS A 1171 -44.98 -57.23 6.00
C HIS A 1171 -45.74 -56.42 4.95
N HIS A 1172 -46.77 -55.69 5.37
CA HIS A 1172 -47.59 -54.80 4.55
C HIS A 1172 -46.78 -53.67 3.91
N TRP A 1173 -45.92 -53.99 2.95
CA TRP A 1173 -45.11 -53.06 2.19
C TRP A 1173 -45.54 -53.09 0.74
N LEU A 1174 -46.57 -52.28 0.44
CA LEU A 1174 -46.79 -51.69 -0.88
C LEU A 1174 -47.77 -50.51 -0.72
N PRO A 1175 -47.37 -49.26 -1.02
CA PRO A 1175 -48.25 -48.08 -0.92
C PRO A 1175 -49.24 -47.95 -2.09
N LEU A 1176 -49.16 -48.82 -3.11
CA LEU A 1176 -50.01 -48.74 -4.30
C LEU A 1176 -51.46 -49.15 -4.05
N SER A 1177 -51.74 -49.93 -3.00
CA SER A 1177 -53.12 -50.25 -2.57
C SER A 1177 -53.85 -49.03 -1.98
N GLN A 1178 -53.13 -47.95 -1.62
CA GLN A 1178 -53.73 -46.71 -1.13
C GLN A 1178 -54.16 -45.75 -2.25
N TRP A 1179 -53.73 -45.99 -3.50
CA TRP A 1179 -53.99 -45.09 -4.64
C TRP A 1179 -55.22 -45.46 -5.47
N LEU A 1180 -55.79 -46.65 -5.28
CA LEU A 1180 -56.95 -47.16 -6.05
C LEU A 1180 -58.31 -47.25 -5.29
N PRO A 1181 -58.60 -46.50 -4.19
CA PRO A 1181 -59.92 -46.57 -3.56
C PRO A 1181 -61.00 -45.80 -4.33
N ASP A 1182 -60.63 -44.99 -5.32
CA ASP A 1182 -61.54 -44.07 -5.98
C ASP A 1182 -62.03 -44.61 -7.34
N ALA A 1183 -63.29 -45.04 -7.38
CA ALA A 1183 -63.94 -45.59 -8.57
C ALA A 1183 -63.91 -44.64 -9.78
N ASN A 1184 -63.78 -43.32 -9.55
CA ASN A 1184 -63.68 -42.32 -10.62
C ASN A 1184 -62.29 -42.29 -11.26
N LYS A 1185 -61.21 -42.42 -10.48
CA LYS A 1185 -59.85 -42.51 -11.02
C LYS A 1185 -59.63 -43.81 -11.79
N LEU A 1186 -60.26 -44.90 -11.33
CA LEU A 1186 -60.27 -46.16 -12.07
C LEU A 1186 -60.92 -45.97 -13.45
N LYS A 1187 -62.08 -45.30 -13.50
CA LYS A 1187 -62.83 -45.02 -14.73
C LYS A 1187 -62.01 -44.18 -15.73
N ASP A 1188 -61.30 -43.16 -15.26
CA ASP A 1188 -60.45 -42.32 -16.12
C ASP A 1188 -59.21 -43.07 -16.63
N THR A 1189 -58.63 -43.91 -15.78
CA THR A 1189 -57.53 -44.80 -16.19
C THR A 1189 -57.99 -45.83 -17.21
N TRP A 1190 -59.21 -46.38 -17.05
CA TRP A 1190 -59.84 -47.28 -18.03
C TRP A 1190 -60.16 -46.59 -19.35
N ILE A 1191 -60.67 -45.36 -19.33
CA ILE A 1191 -60.92 -44.56 -20.54
C ILE A 1191 -59.60 -44.21 -21.24
N GLY A 1192 -58.54 -43.92 -20.48
CA GLY A 1192 -57.19 -43.69 -21.00
C GLY A 1192 -56.61 -44.92 -21.69
N LEU A 1193 -56.71 -46.10 -21.06
CA LEU A 1193 -56.29 -47.37 -21.64
C LEU A 1193 -57.11 -47.75 -22.87
N LEU A 1194 -58.42 -47.48 -22.89
CA LEU A 1194 -59.28 -47.72 -24.06
C LEU A 1194 -58.90 -46.82 -25.24
N LYS A 1195 -58.60 -45.53 -24.99
CA LYS A 1195 -58.09 -44.60 -26.01
C LYS A 1195 -56.72 -45.04 -26.54
N MET A 1196 -55.85 -45.53 -25.68
CA MET A 1196 -54.53 -46.04 -26.04
C MET A 1196 -54.63 -47.33 -26.88
N ALA A 1197 -55.54 -48.25 -26.52
CA ALA A 1197 -55.83 -49.45 -27.31
C ALA A 1197 -56.39 -49.11 -28.71
N VAL A 1198 -57.28 -48.11 -28.81
CA VAL A 1198 -57.80 -47.62 -30.10
C VAL A 1198 -56.69 -46.97 -30.93
N SER A 1199 -55.82 -46.17 -30.31
CA SER A 1199 -54.66 -45.52 -30.95
C SER A 1199 -53.69 -46.54 -31.54
N ILE A 1200 -53.32 -47.57 -30.77
CA ILE A 1200 -52.42 -48.64 -31.20
C ILE A 1200 -53.05 -49.42 -32.38
N LYS A 1201 -54.38 -49.59 -32.38
CA LYS A 1201 -55.10 -50.30 -33.44
C LYS A 1201 -55.28 -49.49 -34.73
N THR A 1202 -55.41 -48.16 -34.62
CA THR A 1202 -55.38 -47.25 -35.79
C THR A 1202 -53.98 -47.15 -36.40
N GLU A 1203 -52.93 -47.23 -35.59
CA GLU A 1203 -51.54 -47.26 -36.05
C GLU A 1203 -51.13 -48.61 -36.66
N ALA A 1204 -51.84 -49.70 -36.37
CA ALA A 1204 -51.56 -51.03 -36.92
C ALA A 1204 -51.77 -51.16 -38.44
N ALA A 1205 -52.30 -50.14 -39.12
CA ALA A 1205 -52.29 -50.06 -40.59
C ALA A 1205 -50.89 -49.77 -41.16
N ALA A 1206 -49.94 -49.31 -40.33
CA ALA A 1206 -48.54 -49.15 -40.68
C ALA A 1206 -47.73 -50.39 -40.23
N LYS A 1207 -47.02 -51.01 -41.18
CA LYS A 1207 -46.25 -52.25 -40.99
C LYS A 1207 -45.12 -52.08 -39.96
N ASN A 1208 -45.40 -52.42 -38.69
CA ASN A 1208 -44.49 -52.97 -37.64
C ASN A 1208 -44.89 -52.47 -36.24
N ASN A 1209 -45.97 -53.01 -35.66
CA ASN A 1209 -46.37 -52.66 -34.29
C ASN A 1209 -46.58 -53.88 -33.37
N THR A 1210 -45.86 -54.98 -33.63
CA THR A 1210 -45.94 -56.22 -32.83
C THR A 1210 -45.40 -56.06 -31.41
N ASP A 1211 -44.42 -55.20 -31.17
CA ASP A 1211 -43.83 -54.98 -29.84
C ASP A 1211 -44.73 -54.12 -28.94
N ASN A 1212 -45.41 -53.13 -29.50
CA ASN A 1212 -46.32 -52.27 -28.74
C ASN A 1212 -47.59 -53.04 -28.35
N ILE A 1213 -48.05 -53.97 -29.19
CA ILE A 1213 -49.13 -54.90 -28.84
C ILE A 1213 -48.69 -55.83 -27.70
N LYS A 1214 -47.50 -56.44 -27.78
CA LYS A 1214 -46.97 -57.30 -26.70
C LYS A 1214 -46.81 -56.57 -25.37
N ARG A 1215 -46.30 -55.33 -25.39
CA ARG A 1215 -46.16 -54.49 -24.19
C ARG A 1215 -47.52 -54.15 -23.57
N PHE A 1216 -48.52 -53.86 -24.41
CA PHE A 1216 -49.87 -53.59 -23.96
C PHE A 1216 -50.57 -54.85 -23.40
N GLU A 1217 -50.32 -56.02 -24.00
CA GLU A 1217 -50.77 -57.32 -23.47
C GLU A 1217 -50.10 -57.65 -22.12
N THR A 1218 -48.80 -57.36 -21.97
CA THR A 1218 -48.07 -57.59 -20.70
C THR A 1218 -48.58 -56.67 -19.60
N LEU A 1219 -48.93 -55.42 -19.94
CA LEU A 1219 -49.57 -54.47 -19.03
C LEU A 1219 -50.97 -54.95 -18.61
N LEU A 1220 -51.76 -55.49 -19.55
CA LEU A 1220 -53.08 -56.06 -19.27
C LEU A 1220 -53.00 -57.29 -18.37
N ASP A 1221 -52.03 -58.18 -18.60
CA ASP A 1221 -51.84 -59.39 -17.79
C ASP A 1221 -51.32 -59.03 -16.38
N PHE A 1222 -50.47 -58.01 -16.24
CA PHE A 1222 -50.06 -57.45 -14.94
C PHE A 1222 -51.23 -56.80 -14.18
N LEU A 1223 -52.11 -56.09 -14.88
CA LEU A 1223 -53.33 -55.53 -14.29
C LEU A 1223 -54.35 -56.62 -13.93
N HIS A 1224 -54.40 -57.72 -14.67
CA HIS A 1224 -55.21 -58.89 -14.34
C HIS A 1224 -54.73 -59.55 -13.05
N TYR A 1225 -53.41 -59.72 -12.90
CA TYR A 1225 -52.80 -60.25 -11.69
C TYR A 1225 -53.10 -59.38 -10.45
N ILE A 1226 -53.02 -58.05 -10.58
CA ILE A 1226 -53.37 -57.12 -9.50
C ILE A 1226 -54.88 -57.16 -9.19
N ALA A 1227 -55.74 -57.27 -10.22
CA ALA A 1227 -57.19 -57.31 -10.06
C ALA A 1227 -57.68 -58.62 -9.39
N GLU A 1228 -56.99 -59.74 -9.62
CA GLU A 1228 -57.28 -61.05 -9.02
C GLU A 1228 -56.93 -61.07 -7.53
N GLU A 1229 -55.81 -60.43 -7.12
CA GLU A 1229 -55.45 -60.19 -5.72
C GLU A 1229 -56.35 -59.17 -5.01
N CYS A 1230 -57.08 -58.33 -5.76
CA CYS A 1230 -57.97 -57.29 -5.23
C CYS A 1230 -59.49 -57.60 -5.39
N GLU A 1231 -59.88 -58.83 -5.75
CA GLU A 1231 -61.27 -59.29 -5.96
C GLU A 1231 -62.11 -58.48 -6.97
N ILE A 1232 -61.51 -57.89 -8.00
CA ILE A 1232 -62.22 -57.09 -9.02
C ILE A 1232 -62.75 -58.00 -10.14
N LYS A 1233 -64.04 -57.86 -10.52
CA LYS A 1233 -64.69 -58.73 -11.52
C LYS A 1233 -63.93 -58.72 -12.89
N PRO A 1234 -63.50 -59.88 -13.44
CA PRO A 1234 -62.64 -59.98 -14.64
C PRO A 1234 -63.25 -59.47 -15.96
N PHE A 1235 -64.53 -59.11 -15.96
CA PHE A 1235 -65.31 -58.81 -17.17
C PHE A 1235 -64.72 -57.68 -18.02
N TYR A 1236 -64.23 -56.60 -17.40
CA TYR A 1236 -63.70 -55.43 -18.13
C TYR A 1236 -62.36 -55.71 -18.82
N LEU A 1237 -61.50 -56.53 -18.20
CA LEU A 1237 -60.22 -56.96 -18.77
C LEU A 1237 -60.44 -57.93 -19.94
N GLN A 1238 -61.40 -58.85 -19.82
CA GLN A 1238 -61.82 -59.73 -20.91
C GLN A 1238 -62.34 -58.92 -22.10
N MET A 1239 -63.16 -57.88 -21.85
CA MET A 1239 -63.75 -57.03 -22.88
C MET A 1239 -62.68 -56.27 -23.69
N LEU A 1240 -61.64 -55.75 -23.03
CA LEU A 1240 -60.50 -55.08 -23.66
C LEU A 1240 -59.63 -56.03 -24.50
N LYS A 1241 -59.37 -57.25 -24.01
CA LYS A 1241 -58.65 -58.30 -24.75
C LYS A 1241 -59.43 -58.72 -26.01
N THR A 1242 -60.77 -58.80 -25.90
CA THR A 1242 -61.66 -59.08 -27.05
C THR A 1242 -61.71 -57.91 -28.04
N SER A 1243 -61.68 -56.67 -27.55
CA SER A 1243 -61.68 -55.45 -28.35
C SER A 1243 -60.43 -55.30 -29.22
N LEU A 1244 -59.27 -55.78 -28.74
CA LEU A 1244 -58.03 -55.85 -29.52
C LEU A 1244 -58.09 -56.93 -30.62
N GLN A 1245 -58.82 -58.03 -30.39
CA GLN A 1245 -58.92 -59.17 -31.31
C GLN A 1245 -60.01 -59.06 -32.40
N MET A 1246 -61.04 -58.21 -32.27
CA MET A 1246 -62.10 -58.09 -33.30
C MET A 1246 -61.65 -57.31 -34.55
N SER A 1247 -62.02 -57.75 -35.76
CA SER A 1247 -61.74 -57.01 -37.01
C SER A 1247 -62.68 -55.81 -37.21
N THR A 1248 -62.19 -54.80 -37.91
CA THR A 1248 -62.58 -53.37 -37.89
C THR A 1248 -64.02 -52.98 -38.33
N ARG A 1249 -64.96 -53.91 -38.51
CA ARG A 1249 -66.28 -53.59 -39.11
C ARG A 1249 -67.50 -53.51 -38.18
N SER A 1250 -67.40 -53.73 -36.86
CA SER A 1250 -68.59 -53.66 -35.97
C SER A 1250 -68.53 -52.64 -34.83
N LEU A 1251 -67.50 -51.79 -34.74
CA LEU A 1251 -67.26 -50.91 -33.57
C LEU A 1251 -67.91 -49.51 -33.67
N ARG A 1252 -69.05 -49.37 -34.37
CA ARG A 1252 -69.78 -48.08 -34.45
C ARG A 1252 -71.09 -48.01 -33.65
N ASN A 1253 -71.41 -49.02 -32.85
CA ASN A 1253 -72.47 -48.97 -31.83
C ASN A 1253 -71.90 -49.25 -30.45
#